data_AF-A0A950RC61-F1
#
_entry.id   AF-A0A950RC61-F1
#
_cell.length_a   1.000
_cell.length_b   1.000
_cell.length_c   1.000
_cell.angle_alpha   90.00
_cell.angle_beta   90.00
_cell.angle_gamma   90.00
#
_symmetry.space_group_name_H-M   'P 1'
#
loop_
_entity.id
_entity.type
_entity.pdbx_description
1 polymer ?
#
loop_
_entity_poly.entity_id
_entity_poly.type
_entity_poly.pdbx_seq_one_letter_code
_entity_poly.pdbx_strand_id
1 'polypeptide(L)'
;MPQAPFTLPATWPRPYDVAAADRLIERISETGPEMAALAARRDVAALLRALGGNSPFLSDLAVRETAALAELVSSGPNPILARTLAALRDTAPASGRARIATAMRQAKRVVSLVAAIADIGGIWSLEQVTGALSDLAEAALQLATAHLLRAAHQSGELRLPNPEAPGEGTGFIVLGMGKLGARELNYSSDVDLVLIHTPSAGIHTSRTAGDACQAFMSRLGRALVGLMETRDAEGYVFRTDLRLRPDPGATPSVISLPAAITYYESMGQNWERAAMIKARPVAGDRAAGAAFLDAIRPFVWRRGLDFAAVADIHAMKSRIDRRGGNPLLDRAADPALLAGHDVKRGEGGIREVEFLAQTLQLVWGGRDPGLRDPTTLGALGVLARSGHLAPDAATALSDAYRFLRRVEHRLQMVADRQTHALPERPAELRRIALFLGFDDPAAFAHAMLGALRGVRARYEEVFETVPGASRPGDGMELDFAGDDPAPAGTVATLRALGFADPVRVVASVRGWMSGRLRALRSERARELLGELLPAMLTALARQPHPDTAFSRLDELLSRLPAGVQLLSLFHRNPGLLERVAAVLGAAPPLADHLARYPAALDGLLWPEAGEAPPDLLRIRLRDARRLEDVLAIARRTVREEDFSISVATLEGRIDADAAGLRRSALADAALAALLPAVLDDFAERYGRVPGGEMAVVLLGKA
;
A
#
# COMPACT_ATOMS: atom_id res chain seq x y z
N MET A 1 14.71 -44.54 1.68
CA MET A 1 15.73 -44.47 2.75
C MET A 1 15.02 -44.03 4.02
N PRO A 2 15.18 -44.70 5.18
CA PRO A 2 14.63 -44.19 6.42
C PRO A 2 15.24 -42.80 6.71
N GLN A 3 14.40 -41.82 7.04
CA GLN A 3 14.88 -40.50 7.46
C GLN A 3 15.75 -40.69 8.70
N ALA A 4 16.94 -40.05 8.70
CA ALA A 4 17.77 -40.00 9.89
C ALA A 4 16.94 -39.43 11.07
N PRO A 5 17.08 -39.99 12.29
CA PRO A 5 16.33 -39.51 13.45
C PRO A 5 16.62 -38.02 13.68
N PHE A 6 15.56 -37.24 13.90
CA PHE A 6 15.71 -35.82 14.18
C PHE A 6 16.46 -35.63 15.49
N THR A 7 17.45 -34.74 15.49
CA THR A 7 18.27 -34.42 16.66
C THR A 7 18.03 -32.98 17.05
N LEU A 8 17.69 -32.74 18.33
CA LEU A 8 17.51 -31.39 18.85
C LEU A 8 18.84 -30.62 18.84
N PRO A 9 18.79 -29.30 18.62
CA PRO A 9 19.94 -28.42 18.83
C PRO A 9 20.56 -28.57 20.23
N ALA A 10 21.89 -28.53 20.28
CA ALA A 10 22.64 -28.62 21.54
C ALA A 10 22.60 -27.34 22.38
N THR A 11 22.30 -26.19 21.76
CA THR A 11 22.33 -24.86 22.38
C THR A 11 20.97 -24.22 22.36
N TRP A 12 20.50 -23.79 23.53
CA TRP A 12 19.25 -23.07 23.73
C TRP A 12 19.51 -21.77 24.52
N PRO A 13 18.70 -20.71 24.31
CA PRO A 13 18.80 -19.50 25.10
C PRO A 13 18.67 -19.78 26.60
N ARG A 14 19.43 -19.04 27.42
CA ARG A 14 19.37 -19.18 28.88
C ARG A 14 18.02 -18.70 29.42
N PRO A 15 17.47 -19.33 30.47
CA PRO A 15 16.26 -18.85 31.12
C PRO A 15 16.51 -17.51 31.81
N TYR A 16 15.71 -16.49 31.52
CA TYR A 16 15.70 -15.26 32.32
C TYR A 16 15.13 -15.50 33.73
N ASP A 17 14.02 -16.23 33.83
CA ASP A 17 13.39 -16.63 35.10
C ASP A 17 13.58 -18.14 35.33
N VAL A 18 14.57 -18.50 36.15
CA VAL A 18 14.89 -19.90 36.46
C VAL A 18 13.72 -20.61 37.16
N ALA A 19 12.99 -19.92 38.03
CA ALA A 19 11.86 -20.51 38.73
C ALA A 19 10.70 -20.80 37.78
N ALA A 20 10.44 -19.93 36.79
CA ALA A 20 9.45 -20.20 35.75
C ALA A 20 9.85 -21.36 34.84
N ALA A 21 11.14 -21.46 34.52
CA ALA A 21 11.71 -22.59 33.79
C ALA A 21 11.49 -23.93 34.52
N ASP A 22 11.79 -23.99 35.81
CA ASP A 22 11.62 -25.21 36.61
C ASP A 22 10.12 -25.58 36.77
N ARG A 23 9.24 -24.59 36.97
CA ARG A 23 7.78 -24.80 36.99
C ARG A 23 7.24 -25.39 35.69
N LEU A 24 7.79 -25.01 34.53
CA LEU A 24 7.36 -25.61 33.26
C LEU A 24 7.75 -27.09 33.18
N ILE A 25 8.96 -27.44 33.60
CA ILE A 25 9.43 -28.84 33.62
C ILE A 25 8.54 -29.69 34.53
N GLU A 26 8.21 -29.18 35.72
CA GLU A 26 7.30 -29.84 36.66
C GLU A 26 5.93 -30.07 36.03
N ARG A 27 5.29 -29.01 35.49
CA ARG A 27 3.98 -29.11 34.83
C ARG A 27 3.97 -30.09 33.66
N ILE A 28 5.04 -30.15 32.86
CA ILE A 28 5.16 -31.13 31.77
C ILE A 28 5.27 -32.54 32.32
N SER A 29 6.05 -32.74 33.38
CA SER A 29 6.23 -34.05 34.03
C SER A 29 4.93 -34.58 34.65
N GLU A 30 4.09 -33.69 35.19
CA GLU A 30 2.78 -34.02 35.77
C GLU A 30 1.76 -34.48 34.73
N THR A 31 1.96 -34.21 33.43
CA THR A 31 1.02 -34.63 32.38
C THR A 31 1.06 -36.14 32.10
N GLY A 32 2.09 -36.86 32.56
CA GLY A 32 2.17 -38.32 32.46
C GLY A 32 3.60 -38.86 32.49
N PRO A 33 3.77 -40.18 32.70
CA PRO A 33 5.09 -40.80 32.87
C PRO A 33 5.99 -40.70 31.64
N GLU A 34 5.41 -40.76 30.43
CA GLU A 34 6.16 -40.58 29.18
C GLU A 34 6.74 -39.16 29.06
N MET A 35 5.94 -38.15 29.42
CA MET A 35 6.38 -36.75 29.40
C MET A 35 7.38 -36.45 30.50
N ALA A 36 7.26 -37.08 31.68
CA ALA A 36 8.28 -37.00 32.73
C ALA A 36 9.63 -37.56 32.27
N ALA A 37 9.63 -38.73 31.62
CA ALA A 37 10.84 -39.32 31.04
C ALA A 37 11.42 -38.43 29.93
N LEU A 38 10.57 -37.85 29.08
CA LEU A 38 10.98 -36.92 28.04
C LEU A 38 11.63 -35.65 28.62
N ALA A 39 10.99 -35.03 29.61
CA ALA A 39 11.46 -33.82 30.27
C ALA A 39 12.77 -34.02 31.06
N ALA A 40 13.05 -35.24 31.52
CA ALA A 40 14.30 -35.61 32.19
C ALA A 40 15.50 -35.70 31.23
N ARG A 41 15.29 -35.83 29.92
CA ARG A 41 16.39 -35.82 28.93
C ARG A 41 17.06 -34.45 28.92
N ARG A 42 18.40 -34.43 28.93
CA ARG A 42 19.19 -33.19 29.04
C ARG A 42 18.90 -32.16 27.95
N ASP A 43 18.75 -32.62 26.71
CA ASP A 43 18.43 -31.79 25.53
C ASP A 43 17.02 -31.18 25.62
N VAL A 44 16.03 -31.97 26.03
CA VAL A 44 14.64 -31.52 26.22
C VAL A 44 14.53 -30.58 27.42
N ALA A 45 15.21 -30.88 28.52
CA ALA A 45 15.23 -30.00 29.69
C ALA A 45 15.81 -28.62 29.34
N ALA A 46 16.85 -28.55 28.50
CA ALA A 46 17.41 -27.28 28.03
C ALA A 46 16.40 -26.47 27.19
N LEU A 47 15.70 -27.13 26.27
CA LEU A 47 14.58 -26.54 25.53
C LEU A 47 13.49 -26.01 26.48
N LEU A 48 12.99 -26.85 27.39
CA LEU A 48 11.93 -26.47 28.33
C LEU A 48 12.36 -25.30 29.22
N ARG A 49 13.62 -25.26 29.68
CA ARG A 49 14.12 -24.10 30.42
C ARG A 49 14.12 -22.83 29.58
N ALA A 50 14.54 -22.91 28.32
CA ALA A 50 14.54 -21.76 27.43
C ALA A 50 13.12 -21.21 27.20
N LEU A 51 12.12 -22.08 27.01
CA LEU A 51 10.72 -21.68 26.87
C LEU A 51 10.18 -21.10 28.19
N GLY A 52 10.30 -21.87 29.27
CA GLY A 52 9.73 -21.56 30.59
C GLY A 52 10.28 -20.29 31.22
N GLY A 53 11.58 -20.05 31.07
CA GLY A 53 12.24 -18.90 31.67
C GLY A 53 12.07 -17.60 30.89
N ASN A 54 11.67 -17.65 29.61
CA ASN A 54 11.61 -16.47 28.75
C ASN A 54 10.20 -16.13 28.25
N SER A 55 9.29 -17.11 28.17
CA SER A 55 7.94 -16.91 27.65
C SER A 55 6.88 -17.69 28.44
N PRO A 56 6.09 -16.99 29.28
CA PRO A 56 4.88 -17.55 29.85
C PRO A 56 3.89 -18.07 28.80
N PHE A 57 3.81 -17.41 27.64
CA PHE A 57 2.94 -17.84 26.54
C PHE A 57 3.34 -19.20 25.97
N LEU A 58 4.62 -19.38 25.62
CA LEU A 58 5.11 -20.65 25.09
C LEU A 58 5.07 -21.76 26.14
N SER A 59 5.19 -21.41 27.42
CA SER A 59 4.99 -22.34 28.54
C SER A 59 3.57 -22.90 28.56
N ASP A 60 2.56 -22.06 28.39
CA ASP A 60 1.16 -22.49 28.35
C ASP A 60 0.88 -23.38 27.12
N LEU A 61 1.41 -22.99 25.95
CA LEU A 61 1.30 -23.80 24.74
C LEU A 61 1.94 -25.18 24.89
N ALA A 62 3.14 -25.25 25.48
CA ALA A 62 3.85 -26.51 25.68
C ALA A 62 3.06 -27.49 26.57
N VAL A 63 2.36 -26.97 27.59
CA VAL A 63 1.52 -27.79 28.49
C VAL A 63 0.20 -28.19 27.83
N ARG A 64 -0.39 -27.33 27.00
CA ARG A 64 -1.62 -27.67 26.27
C ARG A 64 -1.39 -28.66 25.13
N GLU A 65 -0.25 -28.56 24.46
CA GLU A 65 0.06 -29.32 23.25
C GLU A 65 1.23 -30.31 23.50
N THR A 66 1.19 -31.04 24.61
CA THR A 66 2.26 -31.98 25.02
C THR A 66 2.51 -33.07 23.97
N ALA A 67 1.47 -33.55 23.29
CA ALA A 67 1.61 -34.51 22.19
C ALA A 67 2.44 -33.93 21.03
N ALA A 68 2.18 -32.68 20.65
CA ALA A 68 2.96 -32.01 19.60
C ALA A 68 4.40 -31.75 20.05
N LEU A 69 4.61 -31.40 21.32
CA LEU A 69 5.95 -31.26 21.90
C LEU A 69 6.71 -32.59 21.85
N ALA A 70 6.12 -33.69 22.31
CA ALA A 70 6.74 -35.01 22.31
C ALA A 70 7.14 -35.46 20.92
N GLU A 71 6.24 -35.24 19.96
CA GLU A 71 6.51 -35.56 18.57
C GLU A 71 7.58 -34.67 17.93
N LEU A 72 7.65 -33.39 18.31
CA LEU A 72 8.67 -32.47 17.79
C LEU A 72 10.06 -32.96 18.19
N VAL A 73 10.21 -33.44 19.42
CA VAL A 73 11.48 -33.97 19.93
C VAL A 73 11.92 -35.21 19.16
N SER A 74 11.00 -36.04 18.65
CA SER A 74 11.33 -37.30 17.97
C SER A 74 11.48 -37.17 16.46
N SER A 75 10.67 -36.31 15.82
CA SER A 75 10.52 -36.27 14.36
C SER A 75 10.73 -34.88 13.75
N GLY A 76 10.95 -33.86 14.58
CA GLY A 76 11.20 -32.49 14.16
C GLY A 76 9.92 -31.72 13.79
N PRO A 77 10.07 -30.43 13.41
CA PRO A 77 8.92 -29.54 13.23
C PRO A 77 8.16 -29.77 11.91
N ASN A 78 8.83 -30.26 10.85
CA ASN A 78 8.25 -30.35 9.51
C ASN A 78 7.06 -31.34 9.41
N PRO A 79 7.14 -32.58 9.95
CA PRO A 79 6.01 -33.52 9.87
C PRO A 79 4.76 -33.01 10.59
N ILE A 80 4.96 -32.32 11.73
CA ILE A 80 3.87 -31.76 12.53
C ILE A 80 3.18 -30.64 11.77
N LEU A 81 3.94 -29.69 11.23
CA LEU A 81 3.40 -28.63 10.39
C LEU A 81 2.58 -29.21 9.23
N ALA A 82 3.14 -30.18 8.49
CA ALA A 82 2.48 -30.79 7.35
C ALA A 82 1.15 -31.46 7.73
N ARG A 83 1.14 -32.24 8.81
CA ARG A 83 -0.10 -32.89 9.28
C ARG A 83 -1.12 -31.92 9.83
N THR A 84 -0.71 -30.90 10.58
CA THR A 84 -1.63 -29.89 11.10
C THR A 84 -2.30 -29.11 9.97
N LEU A 85 -1.54 -28.73 8.93
CA LEU A 85 -2.11 -28.07 7.75
C LEU A 85 -3.01 -29.00 6.94
N ALA A 86 -2.65 -30.28 6.80
CA ALA A 86 -3.51 -31.28 6.16
C ALA A 86 -4.83 -31.46 6.91
N ALA A 87 -4.79 -31.59 8.24
CA ALA A 87 -5.99 -31.72 9.06
C ALA A 87 -6.95 -30.51 8.93
N LEU A 88 -6.41 -29.29 8.78
CA LEU A 88 -7.25 -28.12 8.47
C LEU A 88 -7.91 -28.21 7.09
N ARG A 89 -7.17 -28.65 6.06
CA ARG A 89 -7.69 -28.81 4.70
C ARG A 89 -8.74 -29.92 4.61
N ASP A 90 -8.53 -31.00 5.36
CA ASP A 90 -9.43 -32.17 5.41
C ASP A 90 -10.66 -31.94 6.30
N THR A 91 -10.69 -30.83 7.05
CA THR A 91 -11.85 -30.47 7.86
C THR A 91 -13.02 -30.10 6.93
N ALA A 92 -14.07 -30.93 6.94
CA ALA A 92 -15.23 -30.73 6.08
C ALA A 92 -15.87 -29.33 6.29
N PRO A 93 -15.97 -28.48 5.24
CA PRO A 93 -16.56 -27.14 5.34
C PRO A 93 -18.04 -27.14 5.79
N ALA A 94 -18.76 -28.23 5.57
CA ALA A 94 -20.14 -28.42 6.04
C ALA A 94 -20.26 -28.67 7.56
N SER A 95 -19.14 -28.78 8.29
CA SER A 95 -19.14 -28.93 9.74
C SER A 95 -19.77 -27.72 10.43
N GLY A 96 -20.30 -27.92 11.65
CA GLY A 96 -20.82 -26.83 12.46
C GLY A 96 -19.76 -25.77 12.78
N ARG A 97 -20.20 -24.51 12.88
CA ARG A 97 -19.33 -23.33 13.10
C ARG A 97 -18.36 -23.50 14.28
N ALA A 98 -18.83 -24.09 15.38
CA ALA A 98 -17.99 -24.35 16.56
C ALA A 98 -16.82 -25.29 16.26
N ARG A 99 -17.05 -26.38 15.50
CA ARG A 99 -16.00 -27.34 15.12
C ARG A 99 -14.96 -26.69 14.21
N ILE A 100 -15.39 -25.87 13.25
CA ILE A 100 -14.49 -25.09 12.39
C ILE A 100 -13.59 -24.17 13.21
N ALA A 101 -14.19 -23.43 14.16
CA ALA A 101 -13.46 -22.51 15.01
C ALA A 101 -12.47 -23.23 15.94
N THR A 102 -12.86 -24.36 16.55
CA THR A 102 -11.96 -25.20 17.36
C THR A 102 -10.78 -25.73 16.56
N ALA A 103 -11.03 -26.27 15.35
CA ALA A 103 -9.97 -26.83 14.50
C ALA A 103 -8.91 -25.77 14.14
N MET A 104 -9.34 -24.56 13.74
CA MET A 104 -8.43 -23.46 13.41
C MET A 104 -7.60 -22.98 14.62
N ARG A 105 -8.22 -22.89 15.80
CA ARG A 105 -7.54 -22.45 17.03
C ARG A 105 -6.53 -23.49 17.53
N GLN A 106 -6.89 -24.78 17.50
CA GLN A 106 -5.96 -25.85 17.83
C GLN A 106 -4.76 -25.86 16.87
N ALA A 107 -5.01 -25.75 15.57
CA ALA A 107 -3.93 -25.65 14.59
C ALA A 107 -3.03 -24.43 14.83
N LYS A 108 -3.62 -23.27 15.19
CA LYS A 108 -2.86 -22.07 15.57
C LYS A 108 -1.95 -22.31 16.77
N ARG A 109 -2.43 -22.97 17.82
CA ARG A 109 -1.61 -23.29 19.00
C ARG A 109 -0.45 -24.22 18.65
N VAL A 110 -0.74 -25.33 17.97
CA VAL A 110 0.28 -26.31 17.56
C VAL A 110 1.35 -25.67 16.68
N VAL A 111 0.95 -24.98 15.60
CA VAL A 111 1.91 -24.35 14.69
C VAL A 111 2.67 -23.22 15.37
N SER A 112 2.05 -22.45 16.28
CA SER A 112 2.77 -21.38 17.01
C SER A 112 3.85 -21.96 17.92
N LEU A 113 3.57 -23.07 18.63
CA LEU A 113 4.56 -23.78 19.46
C LEU A 113 5.69 -24.35 18.61
N VAL A 114 5.35 -25.09 17.55
CA VAL A 114 6.31 -25.75 16.66
C VAL A 114 7.21 -24.72 15.99
N ALA A 115 6.63 -23.66 15.43
CA ALA A 115 7.38 -22.59 14.79
C ALA A 115 8.26 -21.86 15.80
N ALA A 116 7.77 -21.60 17.03
CA ALA A 116 8.58 -20.93 18.05
C ALA A 116 9.78 -21.77 18.47
N ILE A 117 9.60 -23.07 18.71
CA ILE A 117 10.70 -23.98 19.04
C ILE A 117 11.71 -24.05 17.89
N ALA A 118 11.23 -24.14 16.64
CA ALA A 118 12.10 -24.18 15.47
C ALA A 118 12.89 -22.89 15.26
N ASP A 119 12.27 -21.73 15.50
CA ASP A 119 12.92 -20.40 15.46
C ASP A 119 13.96 -20.26 16.58
N ILE A 120 13.59 -20.59 17.83
CA ILE A 120 14.48 -20.47 19.01
C ILE A 120 15.69 -21.40 18.89
N GLY A 121 15.48 -22.61 18.42
CA GLY A 121 16.55 -23.60 18.25
C GLY A 121 17.39 -23.40 16.98
N GLY A 122 17.05 -22.43 16.12
CA GLY A 122 17.72 -22.25 14.83
C GLY A 122 17.53 -23.42 13.85
N ILE A 123 16.46 -24.19 14.01
CA ILE A 123 16.11 -25.34 13.15
C ILE A 123 15.51 -24.85 11.82
N TRP A 124 14.75 -23.75 11.87
CA TRP A 124 14.18 -23.10 10.71
C TRP A 124 14.86 -21.77 10.44
N SER A 125 15.06 -21.45 9.16
CA SER A 125 15.39 -20.10 8.71
C SER A 125 14.21 -19.15 8.97
N LEU A 126 14.46 -17.84 8.93
CA LEU A 126 13.39 -16.85 9.06
C LEU A 126 12.26 -17.11 8.05
N GLU A 127 12.61 -17.36 6.79
CA GLU A 127 11.68 -17.60 5.68
C GLU A 127 10.82 -18.85 5.92
N GLN A 128 11.39 -19.91 6.53
CA GLN A 128 10.64 -21.10 6.93
C GLN A 128 9.66 -20.80 8.06
N VAL A 129 10.08 -20.04 9.08
CA VAL A 129 9.21 -19.61 10.19
C VAL A 129 8.04 -18.77 9.69
N THR A 130 8.32 -17.72 8.91
CA THR A 130 7.27 -16.82 8.41
C THR A 130 6.37 -17.51 7.39
N GLY A 131 6.95 -18.41 6.58
CA GLY A 131 6.22 -19.28 5.66
C GLY A 131 5.23 -20.17 6.38
N ALA A 132 5.65 -20.88 7.44
CA ALA A 132 4.78 -21.75 8.23
C ALA A 132 3.61 -20.99 8.88
N LEU A 133 3.87 -19.80 9.44
CA LEU A 133 2.83 -18.94 10.02
C LEU A 133 1.84 -18.44 8.96
N SER A 134 2.35 -18.19 7.76
CA SER A 134 1.55 -17.74 6.62
C SER A 134 0.72 -18.86 6.00
N ASP A 135 1.26 -20.08 5.93
CA ASP A 135 0.53 -21.28 5.49
C ASP A 135 -0.62 -21.62 6.43
N LEU A 136 -0.42 -21.46 7.74
CA LEU A 136 -1.50 -21.59 8.72
C LEU A 136 -2.60 -20.54 8.49
N ALA A 137 -2.23 -19.27 8.35
CA ALA A 137 -3.19 -18.19 8.12
C ALA A 137 -4.01 -18.42 6.84
N GLU A 138 -3.33 -18.82 5.76
CA GLU A 138 -3.96 -19.14 4.48
C GLU A 138 -4.89 -20.36 4.59
N ALA A 139 -4.47 -21.46 5.23
CA ALA A 139 -5.32 -22.64 5.42
C ALA A 139 -6.56 -22.33 6.27
N ALA A 140 -6.42 -21.51 7.32
CA ALA A 140 -7.54 -21.06 8.13
C ALA A 140 -8.51 -20.18 7.33
N LEU A 141 -8.01 -19.23 6.54
CA LEU A 141 -8.84 -18.38 5.68
C LEU A 141 -9.57 -19.19 4.61
N GLN A 142 -8.91 -20.19 4.01
CA GLN A 142 -9.53 -21.13 3.06
C GLN A 142 -10.69 -21.88 3.72
N LEU A 143 -10.45 -22.50 4.88
CA LEU A 143 -11.46 -23.27 5.61
C LEU A 143 -12.65 -22.39 6.04
N ALA A 144 -12.37 -21.23 6.63
CA ALA A 144 -13.41 -20.30 7.07
C ALA A 144 -14.25 -19.78 5.90
N THR A 145 -13.61 -19.42 4.78
CA THR A 145 -14.30 -18.95 3.58
C THR A 145 -15.16 -20.07 2.97
N ALA A 146 -14.60 -21.28 2.83
CA ALA A 146 -15.32 -22.43 2.31
C ALA A 146 -16.54 -22.80 3.17
N HIS A 147 -16.38 -22.76 4.50
CA HIS A 147 -17.47 -23.00 5.45
C HIS A 147 -18.61 -21.98 5.27
N LEU A 148 -18.28 -20.69 5.20
CA LEU A 148 -19.29 -19.64 5.07
C LEU A 148 -20.04 -19.69 3.72
N LEU A 149 -19.32 -19.95 2.63
CA LEU A 149 -19.93 -20.13 1.30
C LEU A 149 -20.83 -21.37 1.29
N ARG A 150 -20.39 -22.50 1.86
CA ARG A 150 -21.20 -23.72 1.98
C ARG A 150 -22.44 -23.51 2.84
N ALA A 151 -22.34 -22.80 3.95
CA ALA A 151 -23.47 -22.47 4.81
C ALA A 151 -24.51 -21.59 4.08
N ALA A 152 -24.05 -20.57 3.35
CA ALA A 152 -24.92 -19.73 2.53
C ALA A 152 -25.58 -20.50 1.37
N HIS A 153 -24.92 -21.54 0.86
CA HIS A 153 -25.52 -22.45 -0.11
C HIS A 153 -26.66 -23.27 0.50
N GLN A 154 -26.40 -23.88 1.66
CA GLN A 154 -27.36 -24.72 2.38
C GLN A 154 -28.59 -23.93 2.85
N SER A 155 -28.43 -22.65 3.19
CA SER A 155 -29.55 -21.77 3.58
C SER A 155 -30.37 -21.24 2.39
N GLY A 156 -29.98 -21.55 1.14
CA GLY A 156 -30.62 -21.06 -0.08
C GLY A 156 -30.31 -19.58 -0.39
N GLU A 157 -29.32 -18.99 0.26
CA GLU A 157 -28.86 -17.61 -0.01
C GLU A 157 -27.94 -17.55 -1.23
N LEU A 158 -27.19 -18.62 -1.52
CA LEU A 158 -26.33 -18.78 -2.69
C LEU A 158 -26.58 -20.12 -3.41
N ARG A 159 -26.26 -20.17 -4.69
CA ARG A 159 -26.16 -21.40 -5.50
C ARG A 159 -24.72 -21.53 -5.99
N LEU A 160 -23.92 -22.32 -5.28
CA LEU A 160 -22.52 -22.52 -5.64
C LEU A 160 -22.41 -23.41 -6.89
N PRO A 161 -21.48 -23.13 -7.81
CA PRO A 161 -21.25 -23.98 -8.98
C PRO A 161 -20.79 -25.38 -8.58
N ASN A 162 -19.90 -25.46 -7.59
CA ASN A 162 -19.42 -26.71 -7.01
C ASN A 162 -19.47 -26.63 -5.48
N PRO A 163 -20.52 -27.19 -4.85
CA PRO A 163 -20.62 -27.20 -3.39
C PRO A 163 -19.50 -27.97 -2.68
N GLU A 164 -18.82 -28.92 -3.33
CA GLU A 164 -17.72 -29.70 -2.74
C GLU A 164 -16.38 -28.95 -2.81
N ALA A 165 -16.28 -27.92 -3.66
CA ALA A 165 -15.20 -26.95 -3.68
C ALA A 165 -15.76 -25.52 -3.56
N PRO A 166 -16.28 -25.10 -2.39
CA PRO A 166 -17.10 -23.91 -2.26
C PRO A 166 -16.47 -22.59 -2.70
N GLY A 167 -15.15 -22.50 -2.84
CA GLY A 167 -14.46 -21.28 -3.29
C GLY A 167 -14.46 -21.10 -4.81
N GLU A 168 -14.57 -22.17 -5.59
CA GLU A 168 -14.37 -22.16 -7.04
C GLU A 168 -15.56 -21.54 -7.78
N GLY A 169 -15.28 -20.60 -8.69
CA GLY A 169 -16.29 -19.97 -9.55
C GLY A 169 -17.33 -19.13 -8.79
N THR A 170 -17.05 -18.75 -7.54
CA THR A 170 -17.97 -17.95 -6.73
C THR A 170 -17.86 -16.46 -6.98
N GLY A 171 -16.75 -16.00 -7.55
CA GLY A 171 -16.44 -14.59 -7.64
C GLY A 171 -16.26 -13.88 -6.30
N PHE A 172 -16.26 -14.59 -5.16
CA PHE A 172 -15.89 -14.03 -3.84
C PHE A 172 -14.40 -14.23 -3.61
N ILE A 173 -13.63 -13.15 -3.63
CA ILE A 173 -12.16 -13.14 -3.64
C ILE A 173 -11.66 -12.64 -2.29
N VAL A 174 -10.69 -13.37 -1.72
CA VAL A 174 -9.95 -12.94 -0.53
C VAL A 174 -8.49 -12.74 -0.93
N LEU A 175 -8.04 -11.49 -0.97
CA LEU A 175 -6.64 -11.14 -1.18
C LEU A 175 -5.93 -11.00 0.16
N GLY A 176 -4.81 -11.71 0.33
CA GLY A 176 -3.86 -11.47 1.40
C GLY A 176 -2.90 -10.35 1.00
N MET A 177 -2.75 -9.39 1.89
CA MET A 177 -1.94 -8.19 1.69
C MET A 177 -0.71 -8.21 2.61
N GLY A 178 0.20 -7.25 2.41
CA GLY A 178 1.32 -7.02 3.33
C GLY A 178 2.13 -8.29 3.61
N LYS A 179 2.33 -8.60 4.90
CA LYS A 179 3.10 -9.78 5.33
C LYS A 179 2.45 -11.10 4.93
N LEU A 180 1.12 -11.22 4.99
CA LEU A 180 0.43 -12.46 4.57
C LEU A 180 0.60 -12.70 3.07
N GLY A 181 0.41 -11.66 2.27
CA GLY A 181 0.54 -11.73 0.82
C GLY A 181 1.94 -12.18 0.38
N ALA A 182 2.98 -11.63 1.01
CA ALA A 182 4.37 -12.00 0.80
C ALA A 182 4.84 -13.25 1.56
N ARG A 183 3.99 -13.92 2.35
CA ARG A 183 4.36 -15.09 3.18
C ARG A 183 5.44 -14.79 4.25
N GLU A 184 5.39 -13.57 4.79
CA GLU A 184 6.33 -13.00 5.75
C GLU A 184 5.71 -12.75 7.14
N LEU A 185 4.58 -13.40 7.50
CA LEU A 185 3.92 -13.20 8.81
C LEU A 185 4.84 -13.48 10.01
N ASN A 186 4.64 -12.72 11.08
CA ASN A 186 5.24 -12.98 12.41
C ASN A 186 4.19 -13.52 13.40
N TYR A 187 4.60 -13.86 14.61
CA TYR A 187 3.78 -14.60 15.59
C TYR A 187 2.47 -13.89 15.95
N SER A 188 2.53 -12.58 16.15
CA SER A 188 1.40 -11.73 16.52
C SER A 188 1.12 -10.67 15.44
N SER A 189 1.08 -11.09 14.17
CA SER A 189 0.63 -10.24 13.05
C SER A 189 -0.88 -10.20 12.93
N ASP A 190 -1.38 -9.09 12.38
CA ASP A 190 -2.71 -9.05 11.79
C ASP A 190 -2.65 -9.68 10.39
N VAL A 191 -3.73 -10.29 9.94
CA VAL A 191 -3.91 -10.67 8.54
C VAL A 191 -4.58 -9.52 7.81
N ASP A 192 -3.80 -8.79 7.04
CA ASP A 192 -4.28 -7.71 6.19
C ASP A 192 -5.00 -8.30 4.96
N LEU A 193 -6.28 -8.01 4.77
CA LEU A 193 -7.10 -8.56 3.68
C LEU A 193 -7.79 -7.48 2.86
N VAL A 194 -7.98 -7.77 1.57
CA VAL A 194 -8.96 -7.08 0.71
C VAL A 194 -9.98 -8.10 0.23
N LEU A 195 -11.25 -7.83 0.50
CA LEU A 195 -12.36 -8.70 0.12
C LEU A 195 -13.07 -8.11 -1.10
N ILE A 196 -13.18 -8.88 -2.17
CA ILE A 196 -13.79 -8.45 -3.43
C ILE A 196 -14.90 -9.45 -3.79
N HIS A 197 -16.00 -8.98 -4.39
CA HIS A 197 -17.03 -9.86 -4.94
C HIS A 197 -17.35 -9.51 -6.39
N THR A 198 -17.77 -10.50 -7.18
CA THR A 198 -18.15 -10.33 -8.58
C THR A 198 -19.67 -10.49 -8.71
N PRO A 199 -20.45 -9.39 -8.80
CA PRO A 199 -21.92 -9.47 -8.85
C PRO A 199 -22.46 -10.33 -9.99
N SER A 200 -21.72 -10.38 -11.10
CA SER A 200 -22.06 -11.14 -12.31
C SER A 200 -21.72 -12.63 -12.25
N ALA A 201 -21.17 -13.15 -11.15
CA ALA A 201 -20.77 -14.56 -11.03
C ALA A 201 -21.94 -15.57 -11.02
N GLY A 202 -23.19 -15.12 -11.08
CA GLY A 202 -24.36 -15.99 -11.24
C GLY A 202 -24.73 -16.85 -10.02
N ILE A 203 -24.01 -16.72 -8.90
CA ILE A 203 -24.24 -17.51 -7.67
C ILE A 203 -25.37 -16.98 -6.78
N HIS A 204 -25.84 -15.76 -7.03
CA HIS A 204 -26.85 -15.11 -6.20
C HIS A 204 -28.25 -15.67 -6.47
N THR A 205 -29.04 -15.87 -5.42
CA THR A 205 -30.47 -16.20 -5.53
C THR A 205 -31.31 -14.93 -5.48
N SER A 206 -32.63 -15.04 -5.64
CA SER A 206 -33.53 -13.89 -5.48
C SER A 206 -33.42 -13.21 -4.10
N ARG A 207 -32.89 -13.92 -3.09
CA ARG A 207 -32.68 -13.39 -1.72
C ARG A 207 -31.43 -12.51 -1.60
N THR A 208 -30.49 -12.62 -2.54
CA THR A 208 -29.16 -12.01 -2.44
C THR A 208 -28.71 -11.30 -3.71
N ALA A 209 -29.55 -11.24 -4.75
CA ALA A 209 -29.30 -10.51 -5.99
C ALA A 209 -29.76 -9.04 -5.89
N GLY A 210 -29.40 -8.24 -6.91
CA GLY A 210 -29.77 -6.82 -6.98
C GLY A 210 -29.27 -6.01 -5.78
N ASP A 211 -30.14 -5.16 -5.23
CA ASP A 211 -29.81 -4.26 -4.11
C ASP A 211 -29.37 -5.00 -2.83
N ALA A 212 -29.80 -6.25 -2.65
CA ALA A 212 -29.43 -7.07 -1.49
C ALA A 212 -27.99 -7.61 -1.56
N CYS A 213 -27.37 -7.64 -2.75
CA CYS A 213 -26.06 -8.23 -2.99
C CYS A 213 -24.97 -7.64 -2.09
N GLN A 214 -24.88 -6.31 -2.05
CA GLN A 214 -23.84 -5.62 -1.30
C GLN A 214 -23.97 -5.83 0.21
N ALA A 215 -25.21 -5.83 0.72
CA ALA A 215 -25.49 -6.08 2.14
C ALA A 215 -25.16 -7.52 2.53
N PHE A 216 -25.51 -8.49 1.68
CA PHE A 216 -25.17 -9.90 1.86
C PHE A 216 -23.66 -10.12 1.88
N MET A 217 -22.93 -9.60 0.89
CA MET A 217 -21.47 -9.76 0.81
C MET A 217 -20.76 -9.11 2.00
N SER A 218 -21.24 -7.94 2.44
CA SER A 218 -20.72 -7.29 3.66
C SER A 218 -20.98 -8.13 4.92
N ARG A 219 -22.13 -8.82 5.01
CA ARG A 219 -22.42 -9.76 6.10
C ARG A 219 -21.49 -10.98 6.05
N LEU A 220 -21.23 -11.54 4.86
CA LEU A 220 -20.31 -12.65 4.68
C LEU A 220 -18.88 -12.26 5.11
N GLY A 221 -18.40 -11.09 4.70
CA GLY A 221 -17.11 -10.54 5.11
C GLY A 221 -16.99 -10.35 6.63
N ARG A 222 -18.02 -9.79 7.29
CA ARG A 222 -18.05 -9.69 8.76
C ARG A 222 -18.05 -11.07 9.43
N ALA A 223 -18.74 -12.06 8.86
CA ALA A 223 -18.76 -13.41 9.39
C ALA A 223 -17.39 -14.09 9.29
N LEU A 224 -16.64 -13.83 8.22
CA LEU A 224 -15.25 -14.28 8.02
C LEU A 224 -14.32 -13.67 9.08
N VAL A 225 -14.34 -12.33 9.21
CA VAL A 225 -13.58 -11.63 10.27
C VAL A 225 -13.93 -12.20 11.64
N GLY A 226 -15.23 -12.38 11.94
CA GLY A 226 -15.67 -12.96 13.21
C GLY A 226 -15.12 -14.37 13.47
N LEU A 227 -15.04 -15.24 12.46
CA LEU A 227 -14.45 -16.58 12.61
C LEU A 227 -12.95 -16.54 12.93
N MET A 228 -12.24 -15.54 12.42
CA MET A 228 -10.79 -15.41 12.61
C MET A 228 -10.44 -14.77 13.96
N GLU A 229 -11.19 -13.75 14.38
CA GLU A 229 -10.82 -12.88 15.50
C GLU A 229 -11.47 -13.22 16.84
N THR A 230 -12.64 -13.89 16.84
CA THR A 230 -13.40 -14.13 18.07
C THR A 230 -12.55 -14.90 19.08
N ARG A 231 -12.46 -14.37 20.30
CA ARG A 231 -11.75 -14.98 21.43
C ARG A 231 -12.70 -15.82 22.27
N ASP A 232 -12.32 -17.05 22.53
CA ASP A 232 -12.95 -17.93 23.53
C ASP A 232 -11.88 -18.66 24.37
N ALA A 233 -12.29 -19.67 25.14
CA ALA A 233 -11.38 -20.46 25.98
C ALA A 233 -10.24 -21.15 25.20
N GLU A 234 -10.42 -21.35 23.89
CA GLU A 234 -9.44 -21.95 22.98
C GLU A 234 -8.53 -20.89 22.31
N GLY A 235 -8.79 -19.60 22.55
CA GLY A 235 -8.04 -18.46 22.00
C GLY A 235 -8.71 -17.83 20.78
N TYR A 236 -7.90 -17.36 19.85
CA TYR A 236 -8.31 -16.79 18.55
C TYR A 236 -7.41 -17.34 17.45
N VAL A 237 -7.78 -17.14 16.18
CA VAL A 237 -6.96 -17.61 15.04
C VAL A 237 -6.00 -16.50 14.62
N PHE A 238 -6.53 -15.41 14.06
CA PHE A 238 -5.78 -14.23 13.67
C PHE A 238 -6.65 -12.98 13.78
N ARG A 239 -6.06 -11.87 14.21
CA ARG A 239 -6.64 -10.53 14.04
C ARG A 239 -6.63 -10.18 12.56
N THR A 240 -7.67 -9.55 12.05
CA THR A 240 -7.91 -9.32 10.63
C THR A 240 -8.12 -7.83 10.38
N ASP A 241 -7.33 -7.27 9.46
CA ASP A 241 -7.40 -5.86 9.09
C ASP A 241 -7.90 -5.69 7.65
N LEU A 242 -8.95 -4.90 7.46
CA LEU A 242 -9.54 -4.61 6.14
C LEU A 242 -9.23 -3.19 5.65
N ARG A 243 -8.32 -2.46 6.30
CA ARG A 243 -8.04 -1.05 6.00
C ARG A 243 -7.21 -0.81 4.73
N LEU A 244 -6.56 -1.84 4.18
CA LEU A 244 -5.82 -1.73 2.91
C LEU A 244 -6.72 -1.84 1.66
N ARG A 245 -8.04 -1.92 1.83
CA ARG A 245 -8.99 -1.88 0.72
C ARG A 245 -9.07 -0.46 0.11
N PRO A 246 -9.50 -0.32 -1.16
CA PRO A 246 -9.76 0.97 -1.80
C PRO A 246 -10.54 1.92 -0.91
N ASP A 247 -10.03 3.14 -0.67
CA ASP A 247 -10.67 4.19 0.15
C ASP A 247 -11.52 3.62 1.32
N PRO A 248 -10.88 3.15 2.41
CA PRO A 248 -11.57 2.44 3.48
C PRO A 248 -12.58 3.32 4.24
N GLY A 249 -12.57 4.63 4.05
CA GLY A 249 -13.58 5.54 4.60
C GLY A 249 -14.85 5.61 3.75
N ALA A 250 -14.72 5.47 2.43
CA ALA A 250 -15.82 5.60 1.48
C ALA A 250 -16.35 4.26 0.94
N THR A 251 -15.61 3.16 1.06
CA THR A 251 -16.00 1.86 0.50
C THR A 251 -16.49 0.85 1.54
N PRO A 252 -17.43 -0.04 1.14
CA PRO A 252 -17.87 -1.15 1.98
C PRO A 252 -16.72 -2.13 2.29
N SER A 253 -16.90 -2.95 3.32
CA SER A 253 -15.90 -3.94 3.75
C SER A 253 -15.62 -5.04 2.72
N VAL A 254 -16.55 -5.27 1.79
CA VAL A 254 -16.36 -6.12 0.61
C VAL A 254 -16.70 -5.27 -0.62
N ILE A 255 -15.73 -4.99 -1.47
CA ILE A 255 -15.92 -4.12 -2.65
C ILE A 255 -16.34 -4.97 -3.86
N SER A 256 -17.14 -4.42 -4.77
CA SER A 256 -17.42 -5.10 -6.03
C SER A 256 -16.20 -5.04 -6.97
N LEU A 257 -15.96 -6.09 -7.74
CA LEU A 257 -14.85 -6.17 -8.69
C LEU A 257 -14.83 -4.98 -9.66
N PRO A 258 -15.97 -4.56 -10.28
CA PRO A 258 -15.97 -3.39 -11.16
C PRO A 258 -15.57 -2.10 -10.43
N ALA A 259 -16.06 -1.88 -9.20
CA ALA A 259 -15.73 -0.68 -8.44
C ALA A 259 -14.24 -0.65 -8.04
N ALA A 260 -13.67 -1.81 -7.69
CA ALA A 260 -12.25 -1.92 -7.37
C ALA A 260 -11.37 -1.61 -8.60
N ILE A 261 -11.72 -2.13 -9.78
CA ILE A 261 -11.00 -1.86 -11.03
C ILE A 261 -11.05 -0.36 -11.34
N THR A 262 -12.26 0.23 -11.37
CA THR A 262 -12.43 1.67 -11.63
C THR A 262 -11.66 2.54 -10.63
N TYR A 263 -11.64 2.15 -9.36
CA TYR A 263 -10.86 2.87 -8.35
C TYR A 263 -9.36 2.87 -8.67
N TYR A 264 -8.77 1.70 -8.94
CA TYR A 264 -7.33 1.61 -9.22
C TYR A 264 -6.93 2.26 -10.56
N GLU A 265 -7.84 2.31 -11.53
CA GLU A 265 -7.62 3.00 -12.80
C GLU A 265 -7.65 4.53 -12.68
N SER A 266 -8.46 5.08 -11.77
CA SER A 266 -8.76 6.53 -11.74
C SER A 266 -8.28 7.27 -10.47
N MET A 267 -8.36 6.62 -9.31
CA MET A 267 -8.22 7.24 -7.98
C MET A 267 -7.11 6.64 -7.12
N GLY A 268 -6.53 5.50 -7.52
CA GLY A 268 -5.52 4.78 -6.75
C GLY A 268 -4.32 5.66 -6.37
N GLN A 269 -3.88 5.52 -5.12
CA GLN A 269 -2.78 6.28 -4.50
C GLN A 269 -1.44 5.57 -4.68
N ASN A 270 -0.34 6.32 -4.60
CA ASN A 270 1.01 5.77 -4.78
C ASN A 270 1.38 4.72 -3.73
N TRP A 271 1.03 4.96 -2.46
CA TRP A 271 1.30 4.01 -1.38
C TRP A 271 0.54 2.69 -1.57
N GLU A 272 -0.63 2.70 -2.22
CA GLU A 272 -1.40 1.49 -2.53
C GLU A 272 -0.68 0.60 -3.54
N ARG A 273 0.16 1.18 -4.40
CA ARG A 273 0.99 0.41 -5.33
C ARG A 273 2.03 -0.42 -4.58
N ALA A 274 2.73 0.20 -3.61
CA ALA A 274 3.67 -0.51 -2.75
C ALA A 274 2.98 -1.63 -1.94
N ALA A 275 1.75 -1.39 -1.47
CA ALA A 275 0.94 -2.42 -0.80
C ALA A 275 0.58 -3.57 -1.76
N MET A 276 0.24 -3.26 -3.02
CA MET A 276 -0.15 -4.23 -4.04
C MET A 276 0.99 -5.10 -4.57
N ILE A 277 2.26 -4.71 -4.39
CA ILE A 277 3.43 -5.57 -4.69
C ILE A 277 3.28 -6.94 -4.01
N LYS A 278 2.79 -6.93 -2.77
CA LYS A 278 2.66 -8.14 -1.94
C LYS A 278 1.32 -8.84 -2.09
N ALA A 279 0.35 -8.28 -2.83
CA ALA A 279 -1.01 -8.80 -2.88
C ALA A 279 -1.08 -10.19 -3.56
N ARG A 280 -1.84 -11.11 -2.95
CA ARG A 280 -2.01 -12.48 -3.47
C ARG A 280 -3.38 -13.06 -3.11
N PRO A 281 -4.07 -13.81 -4.00
CA PRO A 281 -5.29 -14.52 -3.62
C PRO A 281 -5.00 -15.64 -2.61
N VAL A 282 -5.64 -15.59 -1.44
CA VAL A 282 -5.42 -16.54 -0.33
C VAL A 282 -6.65 -17.38 0.01
N ALA A 283 -7.87 -16.97 -0.36
CA ALA A 283 -9.08 -17.77 -0.19
C ALA A 283 -10.19 -17.34 -1.16
N GLY A 284 -11.28 -18.10 -1.21
CA GLY A 284 -12.37 -17.88 -2.16
C GLY A 284 -11.99 -18.20 -3.60
N ASP A 285 -12.51 -17.44 -4.55
CA ASP A 285 -12.25 -17.59 -5.97
C ASP A 285 -10.86 -17.04 -6.35
N ARG A 286 -9.87 -17.92 -6.28
CA ARG A 286 -8.46 -17.58 -6.55
C ARG A 286 -8.20 -17.24 -8.01
N ALA A 287 -8.94 -17.85 -8.94
CA ALA A 287 -8.80 -17.58 -10.36
C ALA A 287 -9.29 -16.16 -10.68
N ALA A 288 -10.46 -15.77 -10.15
CA ALA A 288 -10.95 -14.40 -10.27
C ALA A 288 -10.02 -13.38 -9.58
N GLY A 289 -9.45 -13.75 -8.43
CA GLY A 289 -8.44 -12.92 -7.75
C GLY A 289 -7.16 -12.72 -8.57
N ALA A 290 -6.66 -13.76 -9.25
CA ALA A 290 -5.51 -13.65 -10.14
C ALA A 290 -5.83 -12.76 -11.35
N ALA A 291 -7.02 -12.90 -11.94
CA ALA A 291 -7.48 -12.05 -13.04
C ALA A 291 -7.59 -10.58 -12.62
N PHE A 292 -8.07 -10.30 -11.40
CA PHE A 292 -8.12 -8.95 -10.84
C PHE A 292 -6.71 -8.33 -10.71
N LEU A 293 -5.75 -9.07 -10.15
CA LEU A 293 -4.38 -8.57 -10.01
C LEU A 293 -3.72 -8.32 -11.37
N ASP A 294 -4.05 -9.10 -12.39
CA ASP A 294 -3.60 -8.87 -13.76
C ASP A 294 -4.22 -7.60 -14.36
N ALA A 295 -5.52 -7.36 -14.12
CA ALA A 295 -6.21 -6.15 -14.58
C ALA A 295 -5.61 -4.87 -13.98
N ILE A 296 -5.25 -4.86 -12.70
CA ILE A 296 -4.61 -3.70 -12.04
C ILE A 296 -3.09 -3.66 -12.21
N ARG A 297 -2.50 -4.60 -12.96
CA ARG A 297 -1.04 -4.63 -13.21
C ARG A 297 -0.50 -3.29 -13.74
N PRO A 298 -1.15 -2.57 -14.68
CA PRO A 298 -0.67 -1.27 -15.15
C PRO A 298 -0.67 -0.18 -14.08
N PHE A 299 -1.57 -0.28 -13.09
CA PHE A 299 -1.60 0.62 -11.94
C PHE A 299 -0.38 0.40 -11.03
N VAL A 300 -0.04 -0.86 -10.74
CA VAL A 300 1.11 -1.21 -9.87
C VAL A 300 2.44 -0.95 -10.59
N TRP A 301 2.59 -1.50 -11.80
CA TRP A 301 3.86 -1.61 -12.53
C TRP A 301 3.89 -0.72 -13.78
N ARG A 302 4.12 0.59 -13.58
CA ARG A 302 4.18 1.57 -14.68
C ARG A 302 5.46 1.44 -15.50
N ARG A 303 5.35 1.50 -16.84
CA ARG A 303 6.52 1.38 -17.75
C ARG A 303 7.41 2.65 -17.79
N GLY A 304 6.83 3.81 -17.49
CA GLY A 304 7.56 5.07 -17.35
C GLY A 304 8.26 5.18 -15.99
N LEU A 305 9.31 6.02 -15.90
CA LEU A 305 9.97 6.28 -14.63
C LEU A 305 8.96 6.94 -13.69
N ASP A 306 8.78 6.35 -12.53
CA ASP A 306 7.71 6.71 -11.64
C ASP A 306 8.11 7.91 -10.77
N PHE A 307 7.89 9.12 -11.29
CA PHE A 307 8.15 10.37 -10.56
C PHE A 307 7.45 10.42 -9.19
N ALA A 308 6.39 9.63 -8.98
CA ALA A 308 5.73 9.44 -7.70
C ALA A 308 6.52 8.55 -6.72
N ALA A 309 7.13 7.45 -7.17
CA ALA A 309 8.09 6.69 -6.35
C ALA A 309 9.30 7.57 -5.99
N VAL A 310 9.76 8.40 -6.93
CA VAL A 310 10.80 9.42 -6.70
C VAL A 310 10.36 10.51 -5.71
N ALA A 311 9.09 10.89 -5.69
CA ALA A 311 8.55 11.83 -4.71
C ALA A 311 8.41 11.20 -3.31
N ASP A 312 8.01 9.93 -3.20
CA ASP A 312 7.99 9.20 -1.92
C ASP A 312 9.41 9.05 -1.36
N ILE A 313 10.38 8.71 -2.23
CA ILE A 313 11.83 8.78 -1.98
C ILE A 313 12.20 10.14 -1.33
N HIS A 314 11.79 11.27 -1.92
CA HIS A 314 12.09 12.62 -1.43
C HIS A 314 11.40 12.97 -0.11
N ALA A 315 10.14 12.59 0.07
CA ALA A 315 9.39 12.87 1.30
C ALA A 315 10.02 12.17 2.51
N MET A 316 10.72 11.05 2.29
CA MET A 316 11.47 10.35 3.32
C MET A 316 12.85 10.95 3.58
N LYS A 317 13.62 11.28 2.54
CA LYS A 317 14.83 12.10 2.68
C LYS A 317 14.55 13.39 3.47
N SER A 318 13.42 14.04 3.20
CA SER A 318 13.00 15.24 3.95
C SER A 318 12.70 14.96 5.43
N ARG A 319 12.13 13.79 5.78
CA ARG A 319 11.90 13.40 7.20
C ARG A 319 13.21 13.12 7.94
N ILE A 320 14.18 12.59 7.20
CA ILE A 320 15.54 12.31 7.64
C ILE A 320 16.28 13.62 7.94
N ASP A 321 16.31 14.52 6.97
CA ASP A 321 17.05 15.78 7.06
C ASP A 321 16.45 16.71 8.13
N ARG A 322 15.11 16.72 8.24
CA ARG A 322 14.39 17.50 9.27
C ARG A 322 14.60 17.01 10.70
N ARG A 323 15.08 15.79 10.91
CA ARG A 323 15.27 15.22 12.25
C ARG A 323 16.66 15.38 12.82
N GLY A 324 17.63 15.89 12.05
CA GLY A 324 18.96 16.28 12.51
C GLY A 324 19.59 15.37 13.55
N GLY A 325 20.38 14.37 13.12
CA GLY A 325 21.20 13.52 13.99
C GLY A 325 20.42 12.80 15.09
N ASN A 326 19.96 11.58 14.83
CA ASN A 326 19.31 10.80 15.87
C ASN A 326 20.32 10.45 16.98
N PRO A 327 20.11 10.89 18.24
CA PRO A 327 21.04 10.62 19.34
C PRO A 327 21.24 9.13 19.63
N LEU A 328 20.39 8.24 19.10
CA LEU A 328 20.58 6.78 19.14
C LEU A 328 21.73 6.29 18.26
N LEU A 329 21.91 6.89 17.08
CA LEU A 329 22.89 6.44 16.10
C LEU A 329 24.27 7.07 16.34
N ASP A 330 24.32 8.23 16.99
CA ASP A 330 25.54 9.02 17.19
C ASP A 330 26.29 8.76 18.52
N ARG A 331 25.75 7.93 19.42
CA ARG A 331 26.32 7.66 20.75
C ARG A 331 26.95 6.26 20.89
N ALA A 332 27.83 6.10 21.88
CA ALA A 332 28.39 4.80 22.26
C ALA A 332 27.27 3.81 22.64
N ALA A 333 27.52 2.50 22.46
CA ALA A 333 26.52 1.45 22.64
C ALA A 333 26.08 1.28 24.11
N ASP A 334 25.14 2.09 24.55
CA ASP A 334 24.48 2.02 25.86
C ASP A 334 23.10 1.35 25.71
N PRO A 335 22.81 0.23 26.42
CA PRO A 335 21.48 -0.38 26.45
C PRO A 335 20.34 0.57 26.78
N ALA A 336 20.59 1.63 27.56
CA ALA A 336 19.57 2.63 27.90
C ALA A 336 19.02 3.36 26.65
N LEU A 337 19.82 3.46 25.58
CA LEU A 337 19.39 4.05 24.31
C LEU A 337 18.34 3.20 23.62
N LEU A 338 18.30 1.89 23.86
CA LEU A 338 17.31 1.01 23.24
C LEU A 338 15.92 1.10 23.87
N ALA A 339 15.79 1.69 25.06
CA ALA A 339 14.53 1.76 25.79
C ALA A 339 13.42 2.41 24.94
N GLY A 340 12.33 1.68 24.70
CA GLY A 340 11.17 2.18 23.94
C GLY A 340 11.37 2.26 22.43
N HIS A 341 12.54 1.90 21.89
CA HIS A 341 12.78 1.95 20.45
C HIS A 341 11.90 0.93 19.69
N ASP A 342 11.13 1.39 18.71
CA ASP A 342 10.31 0.55 17.83
C ASP A 342 11.19 -0.07 16.73
N VAL A 343 11.49 -1.37 16.83
CA VAL A 343 12.39 -2.09 15.91
C VAL A 343 11.87 -2.14 14.46
N LYS A 344 10.58 -1.85 14.26
CA LYS A 344 9.94 -1.87 12.94
C LYS A 344 9.87 -0.47 12.34
N ARG A 345 9.40 0.52 13.11
CA ARG A 345 9.11 1.88 12.63
C ARG A 345 10.20 2.89 12.95
N GLY A 346 11.11 2.56 13.85
CA GLY A 346 12.29 3.35 14.16
C GLY A 346 13.24 3.43 12.97
N GLU A 347 14.11 4.44 13.00
CA GLU A 347 15.15 4.64 11.99
C GLU A 347 16.14 3.47 11.97
N GLY A 348 16.50 3.02 10.77
CA GLY A 348 17.25 1.77 10.57
C GLY A 348 16.42 0.49 10.78
N GLY A 349 15.13 0.61 11.07
CA GLY A 349 14.24 -0.50 11.40
C GLY A 349 13.77 -1.32 10.20
N ILE A 350 12.98 -2.36 10.49
CA ILE A 350 12.46 -3.33 9.49
C ILE A 350 11.77 -2.63 8.32
N ARG A 351 10.97 -1.58 8.60
CA ARG A 351 10.18 -0.88 7.58
C ARG A 351 11.05 -0.15 6.56
N GLU A 352 12.23 0.34 6.94
CA GLU A 352 13.14 1.00 6.00
C GLU A 352 13.69 0.00 4.99
N VAL A 353 14.04 -1.21 5.42
CA VAL A 353 14.47 -2.29 4.50
C VAL A 353 13.33 -2.71 3.56
N GLU A 354 12.13 -2.93 4.11
CA GLU A 354 10.93 -3.27 3.30
C GLU A 354 10.66 -2.17 2.25
N PHE A 355 10.71 -0.92 2.68
CA PHE A 355 10.39 0.23 1.84
C PHE A 355 11.44 0.47 0.75
N LEU A 356 12.74 0.33 1.07
CA LEU A 356 13.83 0.45 0.10
C LEU A 356 13.65 -0.57 -1.03
N ALA A 357 13.43 -1.84 -0.68
CA ALA A 357 13.22 -2.89 -1.66
C ALA A 357 12.00 -2.58 -2.54
N GLN A 358 10.85 -2.27 -1.94
CA GLN A 358 9.61 -1.93 -2.66
C GLN A 358 9.77 -0.71 -3.58
N THR A 359 10.51 0.31 -3.14
CA THR A 359 10.78 1.51 -3.94
C THR A 359 11.52 1.16 -5.21
N LEU A 360 12.64 0.43 -5.09
CA LEU A 360 13.42 0.00 -6.25
C LEU A 360 12.58 -0.89 -7.18
N GLN A 361 11.71 -1.74 -6.62
CA GLN A 361 10.77 -2.51 -7.41
C GLN A 361 9.77 -1.64 -8.17
N LEU A 362 9.22 -0.57 -7.57
CA LEU A 362 8.30 0.33 -8.28
C LEU A 362 9.00 1.12 -9.38
N VAL A 363 10.26 1.52 -9.16
CA VAL A 363 11.06 2.26 -10.15
C VAL A 363 11.41 1.38 -11.36
N TRP A 364 11.84 0.13 -11.13
CA TRP A 364 12.41 -0.72 -12.18
C TRP A 364 11.50 -1.86 -12.63
N GLY A 365 10.65 -2.36 -11.74
CA GLY A 365 9.79 -3.53 -11.96
C GLY A 365 8.73 -3.33 -13.04
N GLY A 366 8.42 -2.09 -13.42
CA GLY A 366 7.60 -1.80 -14.60
C GLY A 366 8.22 -2.28 -15.91
N ARG A 367 9.55 -2.17 -16.04
CA ARG A 367 10.33 -2.56 -17.22
C ARG A 367 10.85 -3.99 -17.13
N ASP A 368 11.20 -4.42 -15.92
CA ASP A 368 11.70 -5.77 -15.67
C ASP A 368 10.78 -6.54 -14.70
N PRO A 369 9.92 -7.44 -15.23
CA PRO A 369 9.09 -8.30 -14.41
C PRO A 369 9.86 -9.22 -13.45
N GLY A 370 11.13 -9.52 -13.71
CA GLY A 370 11.99 -10.34 -12.85
C GLY A 370 12.28 -9.70 -11.50
N LEU A 371 12.03 -8.39 -11.35
CA LEU A 371 12.23 -7.65 -10.09
C LEU A 371 11.03 -7.73 -9.15
N ARG A 372 9.91 -8.32 -9.57
CA ARG A 372 8.62 -8.27 -8.85
C ARG A 372 8.46 -9.34 -7.77
N ASP A 373 9.56 -9.81 -7.17
CA ASP A 373 9.50 -10.75 -6.05
C ASP A 373 8.74 -10.12 -4.87
N PRO A 374 7.65 -10.70 -4.38
CA PRO A 374 6.83 -10.08 -3.34
C PRO A 374 7.50 -10.11 -1.96
N THR A 375 8.51 -10.95 -1.75
CA THR A 375 9.23 -11.10 -0.48
C THR A 375 10.33 -10.06 -0.38
N THR A 376 10.60 -9.56 0.82
CA THR A 376 11.59 -8.51 1.06
C THR A 376 13.00 -9.00 0.72
N LEU A 377 13.36 -10.20 1.19
CA LEU A 377 14.67 -10.80 0.95
C LEU A 377 14.84 -11.26 -0.51
N GLY A 378 13.78 -11.79 -1.13
CA GLY A 378 13.77 -12.12 -2.54
C GLY A 378 13.96 -10.88 -3.42
N ALA A 379 13.25 -9.79 -3.10
CA ALA A 379 13.38 -8.49 -3.76
C ALA A 379 14.82 -7.95 -3.69
N LEU A 380 15.45 -7.92 -2.51
CA LEU A 380 16.85 -7.51 -2.36
C LEU A 380 17.78 -8.38 -3.23
N GLY A 381 17.53 -9.69 -3.28
CA GLY A 381 18.31 -10.62 -4.09
C GLY A 381 18.18 -10.40 -5.61
N VAL A 382 16.96 -10.18 -6.13
CA VAL A 382 16.75 -9.90 -7.57
C VAL A 382 17.27 -8.52 -7.96
N LEU A 383 17.14 -7.52 -7.08
CA LEU A 383 17.69 -6.17 -7.29
C LEU A 383 19.22 -6.18 -7.35
N ALA A 384 19.87 -7.00 -6.53
CA ALA A 384 21.32 -7.17 -6.58
C ALA A 384 21.78 -7.83 -7.88
N ARG A 385 21.13 -8.94 -8.28
CA ARG A 385 21.48 -9.68 -9.50
C ARG A 385 21.26 -8.87 -10.79
N SER A 386 20.33 -7.92 -10.78
CA SER A 386 20.05 -7.03 -11.91
C SER A 386 20.92 -5.76 -11.92
N GLY A 387 21.78 -5.57 -10.91
CA GLY A 387 22.65 -4.39 -10.82
C GLY A 387 21.95 -3.11 -10.35
N HIS A 388 20.71 -3.20 -9.85
CA HIS A 388 19.97 -2.07 -9.27
C HIS A 388 20.26 -1.86 -7.77
N LEU A 389 21.01 -2.77 -7.14
CA LEU A 389 21.49 -2.67 -5.77
C LEU A 389 22.89 -3.31 -5.70
N ALA A 390 23.82 -2.69 -4.97
CA ALA A 390 25.15 -3.27 -4.79
C ALA A 390 25.06 -4.62 -4.02
N PRO A 391 25.80 -5.66 -4.41
CA PRO A 391 25.72 -6.98 -3.76
C PRO A 391 26.03 -6.97 -2.26
N ASP A 392 26.98 -6.13 -1.83
CA ASP A 392 27.34 -5.95 -0.42
C ASP A 392 26.23 -5.23 0.36
N ALA A 393 25.59 -4.20 -0.23
CA ALA A 393 24.43 -3.54 0.35
C ALA A 393 23.25 -4.52 0.51
N ALA A 394 22.96 -5.33 -0.50
CA ALA A 394 21.90 -6.34 -0.44
C ALA A 394 22.15 -7.39 0.67
N THR A 395 23.40 -7.81 0.84
CA THR A 395 23.80 -8.75 1.90
C THR A 395 23.62 -8.10 3.28
N ALA A 396 24.17 -6.90 3.48
CA ALA A 396 24.07 -6.18 4.75
C ALA A 396 22.62 -5.91 5.16
N LEU A 397 21.77 -5.47 4.21
CA LEU A 397 20.35 -5.24 4.44
C LEU A 397 19.60 -6.54 4.77
N SER A 398 19.95 -7.65 4.09
CA SER A 398 19.34 -8.96 4.34
C SER A 398 19.68 -9.48 5.74
N ASP A 399 20.93 -9.34 6.17
CA ASP A 399 21.38 -9.79 7.49
C ASP A 399 20.77 -8.95 8.61
N ALA A 400 20.73 -7.62 8.42
CA ALA A 400 20.04 -6.73 9.33
C ALA A 400 18.54 -7.04 9.41
N TYR A 401 17.87 -7.26 8.27
CA TYR A 401 16.46 -7.65 8.23
C TYR A 401 16.22 -8.94 9.02
N ARG A 402 17.03 -9.99 8.80
CA ARG A 402 16.93 -11.24 9.56
C ARG A 402 17.13 -11.05 11.05
N PHE A 403 18.10 -10.23 11.44
CA PHE A 403 18.34 -9.92 12.84
C PHE A 403 17.15 -9.17 13.46
N LEU A 404 16.70 -8.07 12.86
CA LEU A 404 15.60 -7.26 13.36
C LEU A 404 14.29 -8.04 13.44
N ARG A 405 14.03 -8.94 12.48
CA ARG A 405 12.87 -9.84 12.51
C ARG A 405 12.95 -10.86 13.66
N ARG A 406 14.14 -11.40 13.97
CA ARG A 406 14.32 -12.25 15.16
C ARG A 406 14.06 -11.49 16.46
N VAL A 407 14.52 -10.24 16.55
CA VAL A 407 14.21 -9.36 17.70
C VAL A 407 12.70 -9.15 17.82
N GLU A 408 12.02 -8.80 16.73
CA GLU A 408 10.56 -8.65 16.68
C GLU A 408 9.86 -9.94 17.14
N HIS A 409 10.29 -11.11 16.66
CA HIS A 409 9.71 -12.39 17.04
C HIS A 409 9.84 -12.66 18.55
N ARG A 410 11.02 -12.44 19.15
CA ARG A 410 11.21 -12.65 20.60
C ARG A 410 10.38 -11.68 21.43
N LEU A 411 10.22 -10.43 21.00
CA LEU A 411 9.34 -9.47 21.67
C LEU A 411 7.88 -9.95 21.70
N GLN A 412 7.39 -10.48 20.59
CA GLN A 412 6.02 -10.98 20.47
C GLN A 412 5.81 -12.29 21.24
N MET A 413 6.77 -13.21 21.17
CA MET A 413 6.71 -14.53 21.81
C MET A 413 6.59 -14.49 23.33
N VAL A 414 7.06 -13.44 24.02
CA VAL A 414 6.99 -13.39 25.49
C VAL A 414 5.55 -13.56 25.98
N ALA A 415 4.58 -12.93 25.30
CA ALA A 415 3.20 -12.89 25.78
C ALA A 415 2.14 -12.91 24.66
N ASP A 416 2.50 -13.32 23.44
CA ASP A 416 1.65 -13.24 22.23
C ASP A 416 1.05 -11.84 22.03
N ARG A 417 1.92 -10.82 22.06
CA ARG A 417 1.51 -9.41 21.91
C ARG A 417 2.04 -8.81 20.63
N GLN A 418 1.22 -7.97 20.01
CA GLN A 418 1.63 -7.14 18.87
C GLN A 418 2.44 -5.94 19.35
N THR A 419 3.68 -6.20 19.74
CA THR A 419 4.63 -5.17 20.09
C THR A 419 5.81 -5.17 19.12
N HIS A 420 6.30 -3.97 18.84
CA HIS A 420 7.54 -3.72 18.11
C HIS A 420 8.51 -2.89 18.96
N ALA A 421 8.07 -2.36 20.10
CA ALA A 421 8.90 -1.55 20.98
C ALA A 421 9.73 -2.45 21.90
N LEU A 422 11.02 -2.12 22.01
CA LEU A 422 11.89 -2.69 23.03
C LEU A 422 11.42 -2.24 24.42
N PRO A 423 11.50 -3.13 25.43
CA PRO A 423 11.06 -2.77 26.78
C PRO A 423 11.86 -1.60 27.35
N GLU A 424 11.18 -0.67 28.02
CA GLU A 424 11.84 0.45 28.71
C GLU A 424 12.55 0.00 29.99
N ARG A 425 12.01 -1.02 30.66
CA ARG A 425 12.55 -1.50 31.94
C ARG A 425 13.80 -2.36 31.70
N PRO A 426 14.97 -2.06 32.32
CA PRO A 426 16.21 -2.79 32.09
C PRO A 426 16.12 -4.30 32.32
N ALA A 427 15.32 -4.72 33.31
CA ALA A 427 15.10 -6.14 33.61
C ALA A 427 14.38 -6.86 32.45
N GLU A 428 13.40 -6.22 31.80
CA GLU A 428 12.71 -6.80 30.64
C GLU A 428 13.57 -6.77 29.39
N LEU A 429 14.38 -5.72 29.20
CA LEU A 429 15.37 -5.68 28.12
C LEU A 429 16.39 -6.83 28.26
N ARG A 430 16.83 -7.12 29.49
CA ARG A 430 17.68 -8.28 29.80
C ARG A 430 17.01 -9.60 29.46
N ARG A 431 15.71 -9.75 29.72
CA ARG A 431 14.96 -10.94 29.27
C ARG A 431 15.05 -11.11 27.75
N ILE A 432 14.83 -10.05 26.99
CA ILE A 432 14.89 -10.11 25.52
C ILE A 432 16.30 -10.44 25.02
N ALA A 433 17.34 -9.83 25.60
CA ALA A 433 18.73 -10.14 25.26
C ALA A 433 19.06 -11.62 25.50
N LEU A 434 18.74 -12.16 26.69
CA LEU A 434 18.93 -13.58 27.00
C LEU A 434 18.14 -14.48 26.06
N PHE A 435 16.89 -14.12 25.74
CA PHE A 435 16.01 -14.91 24.88
C PHE A 435 16.48 -14.93 23.41
N LEU A 436 17.21 -13.91 22.97
CA LEU A 436 17.91 -13.86 21.69
C LEU A 436 19.24 -14.63 21.69
N GLY A 437 19.69 -15.11 22.85
CA GLY A 437 20.95 -15.84 23.01
C GLY A 437 22.16 -14.95 23.34
N PHE A 438 21.98 -13.67 23.65
CA PHE A 438 23.07 -12.82 24.15
C PHE A 438 23.32 -13.06 25.62
N ASP A 439 24.57 -12.93 26.05
CA ASP A 439 24.96 -13.15 27.44
C ASP A 439 24.57 -12.01 28.37
N ASP A 440 24.52 -10.79 27.83
CA ASP A 440 24.16 -9.59 28.55
C ASP A 440 23.51 -8.52 27.62
N PRO A 441 22.84 -7.51 28.20
CA PRO A 441 22.17 -6.46 27.44
C PRO A 441 23.11 -5.55 26.63
N ALA A 442 24.38 -5.39 27.01
CA ALA A 442 25.33 -4.53 26.31
C ALA A 442 25.78 -5.15 24.99
N ALA A 443 26.05 -6.46 24.97
CA ALA A 443 26.32 -7.20 23.74
C ALA A 443 25.13 -7.12 22.76
N PHE A 444 23.90 -7.26 23.28
CA PHE A 444 22.68 -7.07 22.49
C PHE A 444 22.57 -5.63 21.95
N ALA A 445 22.83 -4.63 22.79
CA ALA A 445 22.76 -3.23 22.38
C ALA A 445 23.75 -2.89 21.26
N HIS A 446 24.97 -3.40 21.35
CA HIS A 446 25.97 -3.23 20.31
C HIS A 446 25.52 -3.83 18.97
N ALA A 447 25.01 -5.06 18.98
CA ALA A 447 24.50 -5.72 17.77
C ALA A 447 23.29 -4.99 17.17
N MET A 448 22.35 -4.55 18.01
CA MET A 448 21.16 -3.81 17.59
C MET A 448 21.51 -2.47 16.95
N LEU A 449 22.32 -1.65 17.62
CA LEU A 449 22.72 -0.35 17.09
C LEU A 449 23.56 -0.49 15.82
N GLY A 450 24.42 -1.51 15.75
CA GLY A 450 25.17 -1.84 14.53
C GLY A 450 24.25 -2.17 13.35
N ALA A 451 23.22 -2.98 13.56
CA ALA A 451 22.23 -3.30 12.53
C ALA A 451 21.45 -2.05 12.08
N LEU A 452 20.96 -1.23 13.00
CA LEU A 452 20.21 -0.01 12.69
C LEU A 452 21.07 0.99 11.89
N ARG A 453 22.33 1.23 12.31
CA ARG A 453 23.28 2.08 11.56
C ARG A 453 23.61 1.50 10.19
N GLY A 454 23.78 0.19 10.09
CA GLY A 454 24.06 -0.50 8.83
C GLY A 454 22.94 -0.32 7.82
N VAL A 455 21.68 -0.57 8.24
CA VAL A 455 20.50 -0.29 7.40
C VAL A 455 20.49 1.17 6.98
N ARG A 456 20.73 2.07 7.94
CA ARG A 456 20.66 3.50 7.72
C ARG A 456 21.65 4.00 6.66
N ALA A 457 22.91 3.61 6.78
CA ALA A 457 23.96 4.00 5.84
C ALA A 457 23.66 3.47 4.42
N ARG A 458 23.22 2.21 4.29
CA ARG A 458 22.88 1.62 2.99
C ARG A 458 21.62 2.22 2.38
N TYR A 459 20.66 2.58 3.23
CA TYR A 459 19.49 3.33 2.80
C TYR A 459 19.97 4.62 2.11
N GLU A 460 20.69 5.49 2.83
CA GLU A 460 21.19 6.78 2.29
C GLU A 460 21.97 6.62 0.98
N GLU A 461 22.95 5.70 0.93
CA GLU A 461 23.76 5.41 -0.26
C GLU A 461 22.90 5.07 -1.49
N VAL A 462 21.92 4.17 -1.33
CA VAL A 462 21.09 3.73 -2.44
C VAL A 462 20.21 4.87 -2.94
N PHE A 463 19.64 5.69 -2.05
CA PHE A 463 18.79 6.80 -2.48
C PHE A 463 19.56 7.90 -3.21
N GLU A 464 20.84 8.15 -2.90
CA GLU A 464 21.68 9.09 -3.67
C GLU A 464 21.88 8.66 -5.13
N THR A 465 21.81 7.36 -5.42
CA THR A 465 22.02 6.81 -6.77
C THR A 465 20.77 6.73 -7.63
N VAL A 466 19.57 6.99 -7.08
CA VAL A 466 18.31 6.89 -7.83
C VAL A 466 18.12 8.14 -8.73
N PRO A 467 17.93 7.99 -10.06
CA PRO A 467 17.70 9.12 -10.96
C PRO A 467 16.47 9.95 -10.55
N GLY A 468 16.66 11.26 -10.40
CA GLY A 468 15.60 12.18 -9.94
C GLY A 468 15.48 12.31 -8.43
N ALA A 469 16.30 11.62 -7.62
CA ALA A 469 16.34 11.74 -6.16
C ALA A 469 16.78 13.12 -5.63
N SER A 470 17.30 14.00 -6.50
CA SER A 470 17.51 15.41 -6.23
C SER A 470 16.29 16.23 -6.68
N ARG A 471 15.63 16.93 -5.75
CA ARG A 471 14.63 17.95 -6.15
C ARG A 471 15.34 19.08 -6.92
N PRO A 472 14.75 19.64 -7.98
CA PRO A 472 15.02 21.02 -8.34
C PRO A 472 14.69 21.88 -7.11
N GLY A 473 15.71 22.37 -6.39
CA GLY A 473 15.54 23.15 -5.17
C GLY A 473 15.90 22.50 -3.84
N ASP A 474 16.52 21.32 -3.81
CA ASP A 474 17.18 20.84 -2.58
C ASP A 474 18.22 21.90 -2.13
N GLY A 475 18.03 22.44 -0.93
CA GLY A 475 18.84 23.54 -0.36
C GLY A 475 18.16 24.92 -0.31
N MET A 476 16.90 25.07 -0.76
CA MET A 476 16.19 26.35 -0.66
C MET A 476 15.63 26.58 0.76
N GLU A 477 16.15 27.60 1.45
CA GLU A 477 15.62 28.07 2.73
C GLU A 477 14.39 28.97 2.46
N LEU A 478 13.21 28.36 2.45
CA LEU A 478 11.92 29.03 2.27
C LEU A 478 11.08 28.90 3.55
N ASP A 479 11.07 29.97 4.35
CA ASP A 479 10.19 30.12 5.50
C ASP A 479 9.06 31.12 5.21
N PHE A 480 7.83 30.62 5.24
CA PHE A 480 6.61 31.41 5.10
C PHE A 480 5.83 31.51 6.42
N ALA A 481 6.35 30.96 7.53
CA ALA A 481 5.76 31.07 8.85
C ALA A 481 5.98 32.46 9.47
N GLY A 482 5.20 32.79 10.51
CA GLY A 482 5.30 34.03 11.27
C GLY A 482 4.74 35.29 10.59
N ASP A 483 4.88 36.43 11.29
CA ASP A 483 4.30 37.72 10.89
C ASP A 483 5.30 38.68 10.23
N ASP A 484 6.60 38.34 10.19
CA ASP A 484 7.63 39.18 9.56
C ASP A 484 7.37 39.30 8.05
N PRO A 485 7.02 40.48 7.50
CA PRO A 485 6.65 40.63 6.10
C PRO A 485 7.80 40.35 5.12
N ALA A 486 9.05 40.28 5.57
CA ALA A 486 10.21 40.05 4.73
C ALA A 486 11.26 39.15 5.40
N PRO A 487 10.98 37.84 5.60
CA PRO A 487 11.94 36.92 6.19
C PRO A 487 13.23 36.87 5.35
N ALA A 488 14.36 37.23 5.94
CA ALA A 488 15.60 37.49 5.20
C ALA A 488 16.06 36.30 4.34
N GLY A 489 15.98 35.07 4.86
CA GLY A 489 16.34 33.85 4.12
C GLY A 489 15.42 33.60 2.92
N THR A 490 14.10 33.66 3.12
CA THR A 490 13.10 33.47 2.06
C THR A 490 13.20 34.53 0.96
N VAL A 491 13.41 35.80 1.35
CA VAL A 491 13.58 36.90 0.40
C VAL A 491 14.86 36.73 -0.42
N ALA A 492 15.97 36.33 0.20
CA ALA A 492 17.22 36.05 -0.50
C ALA A 492 17.06 34.89 -1.50
N THR A 493 16.41 33.80 -1.09
CA THR A 493 16.11 32.65 -1.95
C THR A 493 15.24 33.05 -3.15
N LEU A 494 14.16 33.81 -2.93
CA LEU A 494 13.28 34.27 -4.02
C LEU A 494 13.98 35.21 -5.00
N ARG A 495 14.87 36.11 -4.53
CA ARG A 495 15.70 36.93 -5.43
C ARG A 495 16.66 36.08 -6.24
N ALA A 496 17.30 35.09 -5.62
CA ALA A 496 18.21 34.17 -6.31
C ALA A 496 17.49 33.35 -7.39
N LEU A 497 16.20 33.06 -7.19
CA LEU A 497 15.35 32.42 -8.20
C LEU A 497 14.90 33.38 -9.32
N GLY A 498 15.08 34.69 -9.18
CA GLY A 498 14.75 35.67 -10.21
C GLY A 498 13.41 36.39 -10.02
N PHE A 499 12.80 36.33 -8.84
CA PHE A 499 11.64 37.18 -8.52
C PHE A 499 12.09 38.61 -8.21
N ALA A 500 11.50 39.59 -8.89
CA ALA A 500 11.78 41.01 -8.71
C ALA A 500 11.11 41.58 -7.44
N ASP A 501 9.93 41.05 -7.06
CA ASP A 501 9.22 41.44 -5.84
C ASP A 501 8.98 40.23 -4.89
N PRO A 502 10.02 39.79 -4.16
CA PRO A 502 9.92 38.71 -3.18
C PRO A 502 8.91 38.97 -2.05
N VAL A 503 8.75 40.23 -1.65
CA VAL A 503 7.89 40.60 -0.51
C VAL A 503 6.43 40.36 -0.86
N ARG A 504 6.03 40.71 -2.08
CA ARG A 504 4.69 40.39 -2.60
C ARG A 504 4.47 38.89 -2.72
N VAL A 505 5.46 38.13 -3.19
CA VAL A 505 5.38 36.66 -3.27
C VAL A 505 5.15 36.06 -1.87
N VAL A 506 5.91 36.49 -0.86
CA VAL A 506 5.74 36.05 0.54
C VAL A 506 4.33 36.36 1.05
N ALA A 507 3.83 37.58 0.83
CA ALA A 507 2.49 37.98 1.27
C ALA A 507 1.36 37.16 0.61
N SER A 508 1.47 36.89 -0.70
CA SER A 508 0.51 36.06 -1.43
C SER A 508 0.53 34.62 -0.93
N VAL A 509 1.71 34.01 -0.83
CA VAL A 509 1.88 32.63 -0.34
C VAL A 509 1.37 32.46 1.09
N ARG A 510 1.65 33.40 1.99
CA ARG A 510 1.11 33.35 3.36
C ARG A 510 -0.41 33.34 3.38
N GLY A 511 -1.03 34.16 2.54
CA GLY A 511 -2.49 34.13 2.43
C GLY A 511 -3.05 32.86 1.79
N TRP A 512 -2.29 32.23 0.89
CA TRP A 512 -2.63 30.90 0.40
C TRP A 512 -2.61 29.88 1.55
N MET A 513 -1.55 29.88 2.36
CA MET A 513 -1.36 28.97 3.49
C MET A 513 -2.33 29.22 4.66
N SER A 514 -2.84 30.45 4.82
CA SER A 514 -3.87 30.77 5.82
C SER A 514 -5.29 30.46 5.34
N GLY A 515 -5.46 30.01 4.09
CA GLY A 515 -6.76 29.68 3.52
C GLY A 515 -7.60 30.90 3.15
N ARG A 516 -6.96 32.06 2.88
CA ARG A 516 -7.64 33.30 2.42
C ARG A 516 -8.41 33.07 1.12
N LEU A 517 -7.88 32.26 0.21
CA LEU A 517 -8.55 31.90 -1.05
C LEU A 517 -9.54 30.76 -0.82
N ARG A 518 -10.72 30.85 -1.45
CA ARG A 518 -11.77 29.81 -1.38
C ARG A 518 -11.23 28.43 -1.76
N ALA A 519 -10.40 28.37 -2.79
CA ALA A 519 -9.76 27.14 -3.27
C ALA A 519 -8.85 26.45 -2.22
N LEU A 520 -8.34 27.20 -1.24
CA LEU A 520 -7.32 26.77 -0.28
C LEU A 520 -7.83 26.74 1.17
N ARG A 521 -9.15 26.81 1.39
CA ARG A 521 -9.72 26.79 2.75
C ARG A 521 -9.59 25.43 3.45
N SER A 522 -9.63 24.33 2.69
CA SER A 522 -9.54 22.99 3.28
C SER A 522 -8.13 22.69 3.77
N GLU A 523 -8.03 21.93 4.86
CA GLU A 523 -6.75 21.44 5.39
C GLU A 523 -5.97 20.66 4.33
N ARG A 524 -6.64 19.75 3.62
CA ARG A 524 -6.04 18.96 2.54
C ARG A 524 -5.46 19.82 1.41
N ALA A 525 -6.09 20.94 1.04
CA ALA A 525 -5.54 21.85 0.02
C ALA A 525 -4.27 22.54 0.52
N ARG A 526 -4.22 22.91 1.80
CA ARG A 526 -3.05 23.58 2.40
C ARG A 526 -1.86 22.64 2.58
N GLU A 527 -2.11 21.37 2.91
CA GLU A 527 -1.09 20.32 2.92
C GLU A 527 -0.45 20.14 1.55
N LEU A 528 -1.28 19.92 0.52
CA LEU A 528 -0.81 19.74 -0.86
C LEU A 528 -0.06 20.96 -1.37
N LEU A 529 -0.54 22.17 -1.05
CA LEU A 529 0.14 23.41 -1.38
C LEU A 529 1.53 23.46 -0.74
N GLY A 530 1.65 23.14 0.55
CA GLY A 530 2.92 23.17 1.27
C GLY A 530 3.97 22.24 0.65
N GLU A 531 3.56 21.06 0.20
CA GLU A 531 4.45 20.09 -0.46
C GLU A 531 4.91 20.55 -1.86
N LEU A 532 4.02 21.22 -2.59
CA LEU A 532 4.23 21.65 -3.98
C LEU A 532 4.93 23.00 -4.12
N LEU A 533 4.84 23.85 -3.10
CA LEU A 533 5.24 25.25 -3.17
C LEU A 533 6.67 25.48 -3.70
N PRO A 534 7.71 24.72 -3.27
CA PRO A 534 9.05 24.89 -3.82
C PRO A 534 9.13 24.58 -5.32
N ALA A 535 8.43 23.53 -5.78
CA ALA A 535 8.38 23.16 -7.19
C ALA A 535 7.61 24.20 -8.01
N MET A 536 6.52 24.73 -7.47
CA MET A 536 5.73 25.80 -8.11
C MET A 536 6.57 27.06 -8.30
N LEU A 537 7.24 27.54 -7.26
CA LEU A 537 8.09 28.73 -7.34
C LEU A 537 9.26 28.52 -8.32
N THR A 538 9.87 27.35 -8.33
CA THR A 538 10.95 27.01 -9.27
C THR A 538 10.46 26.98 -10.72
N ALA A 539 9.28 26.40 -10.98
CA ALA A 539 8.71 26.34 -12.33
C ALA A 539 8.33 27.72 -12.87
N LEU A 540 7.82 28.60 -12.00
CA LEU A 540 7.51 30.00 -12.34
C LEU A 540 8.78 30.83 -12.54
N ALA A 541 9.82 30.62 -11.73
CA ALA A 541 11.12 31.27 -11.82
C ALA A 541 11.83 31.02 -13.15
N ARG A 542 11.60 29.86 -13.77
CA ARG A 542 12.15 29.52 -15.11
C ARG A 542 11.48 30.27 -16.26
N GLN A 543 10.39 30.98 -16.00
CA GLN A 543 9.67 31.71 -17.04
C GLN A 543 10.34 33.06 -17.35
N PRO A 544 10.16 33.62 -18.55
CA PRO A 544 10.74 34.92 -18.91
C PRO A 544 10.37 36.07 -17.95
N HIS A 545 9.18 36.00 -17.35
CA HIS A 545 8.66 36.99 -16.41
C HIS A 545 8.07 36.32 -15.15
N PRO A 546 8.91 35.94 -14.15
CA PRO A 546 8.50 35.17 -12.98
C PRO A 546 7.38 35.83 -12.16
N ASP A 547 7.47 37.13 -11.88
CA ASP A 547 6.46 37.86 -11.11
C ASP A 547 5.10 37.92 -11.85
N THR A 548 5.12 38.05 -13.17
CA THR A 548 3.90 38.02 -13.99
C THR A 548 3.28 36.63 -14.00
N ALA A 549 4.09 35.57 -14.15
CA ALA A 549 3.62 34.19 -14.09
C ALA A 549 3.02 33.86 -12.72
N PHE A 550 3.68 34.30 -11.63
CA PHE A 550 3.18 34.16 -10.26
C PHE A 550 1.84 34.89 -10.05
N SER A 551 1.73 36.12 -10.54
CA SER A 551 0.49 36.91 -10.46
C SER A 551 -0.69 36.20 -11.14
N ARG A 552 -0.45 35.58 -12.29
CA ARG A 552 -1.47 34.84 -13.03
C ARG A 552 -1.84 33.52 -12.34
N LEU A 553 -0.89 32.87 -11.67
CA LEU A 553 -1.18 31.71 -10.84
C LEU A 553 -2.05 32.09 -9.63
N ASP A 554 -1.74 33.21 -8.96
CA ASP A 554 -2.55 33.75 -7.87
C ASP A 554 -3.99 34.03 -8.34
N GLU A 555 -4.14 34.66 -9.51
CA GLU A 555 -5.45 34.92 -10.11
C GLU A 555 -6.20 33.63 -10.43
N LEU A 556 -5.53 32.63 -11.03
CA LEU A 556 -6.12 31.32 -11.31
C LEU A 556 -6.64 30.66 -10.03
N LEU A 557 -5.82 30.62 -8.97
CA LEU A 557 -6.20 30.06 -7.67
C LEU A 557 -7.36 30.81 -7.03
N SER A 558 -7.45 32.12 -7.22
CA SER A 558 -8.54 32.95 -6.67
C SER A 558 -9.90 32.65 -7.31
N ARG A 559 -9.92 32.21 -8.57
CA ARG A 559 -11.14 31.93 -9.35
C ARG A 559 -11.62 30.48 -9.20
N LEU A 560 -10.82 29.60 -8.62
CA LEU A 560 -11.17 28.19 -8.43
C LEU A 560 -12.20 28.00 -7.29
N PRO A 561 -13.26 27.20 -7.49
CA PRO A 561 -14.22 26.89 -6.44
C PRO A 561 -13.60 25.99 -5.35
N ALA A 562 -12.66 25.12 -5.74
CA ALA A 562 -11.90 24.22 -4.88
C ALA A 562 -10.52 23.93 -5.48
N GLY A 563 -9.46 23.98 -4.68
CA GLY A 563 -8.08 23.81 -5.13
C GLY A 563 -7.54 22.39 -4.98
N VAL A 564 -8.20 21.53 -4.20
CA VAL A 564 -7.72 20.16 -3.92
C VAL A 564 -7.51 19.36 -5.21
N GLN A 565 -8.44 19.45 -6.16
CA GLN A 565 -8.35 18.72 -7.43
C GLN A 565 -7.14 19.17 -8.24
N LEU A 566 -6.96 20.48 -8.44
CA LEU A 566 -5.82 21.04 -9.17
C LEU A 566 -4.48 20.71 -8.52
N LEU A 567 -4.36 20.96 -7.21
CA LEU A 567 -3.13 20.68 -6.48
C LEU A 567 -2.83 19.18 -6.47
N SER A 568 -3.84 18.33 -6.37
CA SER A 568 -3.65 16.88 -6.52
C SER A 568 -3.15 16.51 -7.92
N LEU A 569 -3.62 17.19 -8.97
CA LEU A 569 -3.15 16.96 -10.34
C LEU A 569 -1.69 17.38 -10.53
N PHE A 570 -1.26 18.53 -10.00
CA PHE A 570 0.14 18.96 -10.01
C PHE A 570 1.04 18.03 -9.20
N HIS A 571 0.57 17.58 -8.04
CA HIS A 571 1.27 16.60 -7.20
C HIS A 571 1.45 15.27 -7.93
N ARG A 572 0.42 14.81 -8.67
CA ARG A 572 0.47 13.56 -9.44
C ARG A 572 1.27 13.68 -10.74
N ASN A 573 1.32 14.87 -11.34
CA ASN A 573 1.93 15.12 -12.66
C ASN A 573 2.84 16.36 -12.62
N PRO A 574 4.11 16.24 -12.19
CA PRO A 574 5.03 17.38 -12.13
C PRO A 574 5.26 18.07 -13.48
N GLY A 575 5.24 17.31 -14.59
CA GLY A 575 5.33 17.89 -15.94
C GLY A 575 4.14 18.78 -16.30
N LEU A 576 2.95 18.56 -15.72
CA LEU A 576 1.80 19.44 -15.90
C LEU A 576 2.05 20.81 -15.26
N LEU A 577 2.70 20.85 -14.09
CA LEU A 577 3.05 22.09 -13.42
C LEU A 577 4.00 22.93 -14.28
N GLU A 578 5.01 22.30 -14.90
CA GLU A 578 5.93 23.00 -15.80
C GLU A 578 5.21 23.55 -17.04
N ARG A 579 4.30 22.76 -17.65
CA ARG A 579 3.49 23.21 -18.78
C ARG A 579 2.55 24.34 -18.42
N VAL A 580 1.89 24.28 -17.26
CA VAL A 580 1.04 25.38 -16.77
C VAL A 580 1.88 26.61 -16.48
N ALA A 581 3.06 26.47 -15.87
CA ALA A 581 3.97 27.60 -15.67
C ALA A 581 4.39 28.25 -17.00
N ALA A 582 4.68 27.44 -18.03
CA ALA A 582 4.97 27.92 -19.37
C ALA A 582 3.79 28.70 -19.99
N VAL A 583 2.56 28.19 -19.87
CA VAL A 583 1.35 28.90 -20.32
C VAL A 583 1.19 30.24 -19.58
N LEU A 584 1.33 30.24 -18.26
CA LEU A 584 1.19 31.44 -17.44
C LEU A 584 2.29 32.48 -17.71
N GLY A 585 3.50 32.04 -18.04
CA GLY A 585 4.66 32.89 -18.29
C GLY A 585 4.78 33.40 -19.72
N ALA A 586 4.52 32.56 -20.72
CA ALA A 586 4.85 32.83 -22.12
C ALA A 586 3.65 33.20 -23.01
N ALA A 587 2.41 32.89 -22.61
CA ALA A 587 1.24 33.06 -23.46
C ALA A 587 0.08 33.79 -22.75
N PRO A 588 0.09 35.14 -22.73
CA PRO A 588 -0.98 35.94 -22.11
C PRO A 588 -2.41 35.52 -22.50
N PRO A 589 -2.75 35.28 -23.79
CA PRO A 589 -4.10 34.90 -24.17
C PRO A 589 -4.53 33.53 -23.60
N LEU A 590 -3.60 32.59 -23.48
CA LEU A 590 -3.87 31.26 -22.92
C LEU A 590 -3.97 31.30 -21.40
N ALA A 591 -3.14 32.11 -20.75
CA ALA A 591 -3.26 32.36 -19.32
C ALA A 591 -4.63 32.99 -18.97
N ASP A 592 -5.07 33.99 -19.74
CA ASP A 592 -6.38 34.63 -19.57
C ASP A 592 -7.55 33.68 -19.87
N HIS A 593 -7.37 32.78 -20.83
CA HIS A 593 -8.34 31.72 -21.12
C HIS A 593 -8.45 30.76 -19.94
N LEU A 594 -7.32 30.30 -19.42
CA LEU A 594 -7.23 29.38 -18.28
C LEU A 594 -7.82 29.99 -17.00
N ALA A 595 -7.55 31.27 -16.73
CA ALA A 595 -8.14 31.99 -15.60
C ALA A 595 -9.67 32.12 -15.72
N ARG A 596 -10.20 32.26 -16.94
CA ARG A 596 -11.65 32.32 -17.20
C ARG A 596 -12.32 30.94 -17.19
N TYR A 597 -11.61 29.90 -17.61
CA TYR A 597 -12.13 28.54 -17.76
C TYR A 597 -11.16 27.50 -17.17
N PRO A 598 -11.10 27.34 -15.84
CA PRO A 598 -10.13 26.44 -15.21
C PRO A 598 -10.30 24.95 -15.59
N ALA A 599 -11.49 24.54 -16.03
CA ALA A 599 -11.74 23.18 -16.54
C ALA A 599 -10.92 22.85 -17.81
N ALA A 600 -10.42 23.86 -18.53
CA ALA A 600 -9.54 23.65 -19.69
C ALA A 600 -8.24 22.91 -19.34
N LEU A 601 -7.84 22.88 -18.07
CA LEU A 601 -6.69 22.09 -17.59
C LEU A 601 -6.84 20.60 -17.85
N ASP A 602 -8.07 20.09 -17.86
CA ASP A 602 -8.34 18.68 -18.13
C ASP A 602 -7.76 18.29 -19.50
N GLY A 603 -7.84 19.18 -20.50
CA GLY A 603 -7.28 18.98 -21.84
C GLY A 603 -5.76 18.81 -21.89
N LEU A 604 -5.03 19.17 -20.82
CA LEU A 604 -3.58 18.97 -20.71
C LEU A 604 -3.19 17.63 -20.06
N LEU A 605 -4.16 16.88 -19.51
CA LEU A 605 -3.94 15.62 -18.78
C LEU A 605 -3.75 14.41 -19.69
N TRP A 606 -4.23 14.46 -20.94
CA TRP A 606 -4.12 13.36 -21.89
C TRP A 606 -2.89 13.50 -22.80
N PRO A 607 -2.06 12.45 -22.95
CA PRO A 607 -1.07 12.38 -24.02
C PRO A 607 -1.80 12.38 -25.37
N GLU A 608 -1.28 13.09 -26.37
CA GLU A 608 -1.92 13.34 -27.68
C GLU A 608 -2.11 12.10 -28.58
N ALA A 609 -1.99 10.88 -28.04
CA ALA A 609 -2.43 9.65 -28.69
C ALA A 609 -3.86 9.24 -28.25
N GLY A 610 -4.67 10.20 -27.80
CA GLY A 610 -6.07 10.00 -27.45
C GLY A 610 -6.99 9.90 -28.67
N GLU A 611 -8.17 9.33 -28.44
CA GLU A 611 -9.24 9.14 -29.42
C GLU A 611 -9.56 10.44 -30.18
N ALA A 612 -9.98 10.30 -31.45
CA ALA A 612 -10.28 11.46 -32.29
C ALA A 612 -11.40 12.32 -31.66
N PRO A 613 -11.41 13.67 -31.86
CA PRO A 613 -12.45 14.56 -31.31
C PRO A 613 -13.91 14.09 -31.50
N PRO A 614 -14.29 13.45 -32.63
CA PRO A 614 -15.62 12.84 -32.79
C PRO A 614 -15.96 11.76 -31.76
N ASP A 615 -14.99 10.94 -31.35
CA ASP A 615 -15.23 9.82 -30.44
C ASP A 615 -15.35 10.29 -29.00
N LEU A 616 -14.54 11.27 -28.59
CA LEU A 616 -14.63 11.89 -27.27
C LEU A 616 -16.00 12.57 -27.04
N LEU A 617 -16.49 13.31 -28.03
CA LEU A 617 -17.82 13.94 -27.96
C LEU A 617 -18.93 12.89 -27.91
N ARG A 618 -18.87 11.84 -28.73
CA ARG A 618 -19.84 10.73 -28.69
C ARG A 618 -19.91 10.06 -27.31
N ILE A 619 -18.75 9.80 -26.70
CA ILE A 619 -18.67 9.17 -25.37
C ILE A 619 -19.28 10.08 -24.31
N ARG A 620 -18.90 11.37 -24.29
CA ARG A 620 -19.39 12.33 -23.28
C ARG A 620 -20.87 12.65 -23.42
N LEU A 621 -21.43 12.53 -24.63
CA LEU A 621 -22.84 12.79 -24.92
C LEU A 621 -23.76 11.58 -24.71
N ARG A 622 -23.22 10.39 -24.40
CA ARG A 622 -24.00 9.14 -24.26
C ARG A 622 -25.20 9.25 -23.31
N ASP A 623 -25.05 10.04 -22.24
CA ASP A 623 -26.07 10.21 -21.21
C ASP A 623 -26.80 11.56 -21.28
N ALA A 624 -26.50 12.40 -22.27
CA ALA A 624 -27.24 13.64 -22.51
C ALA A 624 -28.68 13.29 -22.94
N ARG A 625 -29.67 13.99 -22.36
CA ARG A 625 -31.09 13.76 -22.66
C ARG A 625 -31.80 15.01 -23.14
N ARG A 626 -31.30 16.20 -22.81
CA ARG A 626 -31.87 17.50 -23.23
C ARG A 626 -30.87 18.27 -24.08
N LEU A 627 -31.37 19.13 -24.97
CA LEU A 627 -30.53 19.98 -25.83
C LEU A 627 -29.56 20.85 -25.01
N GLU A 628 -29.99 21.34 -23.84
CA GLU A 628 -29.15 22.12 -22.93
C GLU A 628 -27.90 21.35 -22.45
N ASP A 629 -28.05 20.05 -22.20
CA ASP A 629 -26.95 19.17 -21.78
C ASP A 629 -25.95 18.98 -22.92
N VAL A 630 -26.47 18.72 -24.13
CA VAL A 630 -25.65 18.56 -25.34
C VAL A 630 -24.84 19.84 -25.60
N LEU A 631 -25.48 21.01 -25.52
CA LEU A 631 -24.83 22.30 -25.70
C LEU A 631 -23.75 22.56 -24.64
N ALA A 632 -24.00 22.22 -23.38
CA ALA A 632 -23.04 22.42 -22.28
C ALA A 632 -21.82 21.50 -22.45
N ILE A 633 -22.03 20.21 -22.74
CA ILE A 633 -20.97 19.21 -22.93
C ILE A 633 -20.13 19.53 -24.16
N ALA A 634 -20.76 19.89 -25.28
CA ALA A 634 -20.07 20.27 -26.51
C ALA A 634 -19.21 21.52 -26.28
N ARG A 635 -19.76 22.57 -25.67
CA ARG A 635 -18.99 23.80 -25.37
C ARG A 635 -17.81 23.54 -24.45
N ARG A 636 -17.98 22.69 -23.43
CA ARG A 636 -16.89 22.33 -22.51
C ARG A 636 -15.78 21.59 -23.26
N THR A 637 -16.14 20.56 -24.02
CA THR A 637 -15.19 19.72 -24.75
C THR A 637 -14.43 20.52 -25.81
N VAL A 638 -15.12 21.38 -26.57
CA VAL A 638 -14.45 22.26 -27.55
C VAL A 638 -13.44 23.19 -26.88
N ARG A 639 -13.76 23.75 -25.71
CA ARG A 639 -12.83 24.62 -24.97
C ARG A 639 -11.61 23.88 -24.44
N GLU A 640 -11.80 22.67 -23.92
CA GLU A 640 -10.70 21.81 -23.44
C GLU A 640 -9.75 21.43 -24.58
N GLU A 641 -10.31 20.98 -25.71
CA GLU A 641 -9.52 20.56 -26.87
C GLU A 641 -8.83 21.72 -27.57
N ASP A 642 -9.52 22.86 -27.79
CA ASP A 642 -8.90 24.05 -28.39
C ASP A 642 -7.77 24.61 -27.51
N PHE A 643 -7.94 24.57 -26.19
CA PHE A 643 -6.88 24.93 -25.25
C PHE A 643 -5.69 23.98 -25.38
N SER A 644 -5.92 22.67 -25.44
CA SER A 644 -4.87 21.66 -25.63
C SER A 644 -4.09 21.85 -26.94
N ILE A 645 -4.80 22.06 -28.06
CA ILE A 645 -4.21 22.37 -29.37
C ILE A 645 -3.36 23.63 -29.30
N SER A 646 -3.85 24.68 -28.63
CA SER A 646 -3.14 25.95 -28.51
C SER A 646 -1.85 25.82 -27.67
N VAL A 647 -1.89 25.04 -26.60
CA VAL A 647 -0.70 24.74 -25.79
C VAL A 647 0.29 23.87 -26.57
N ALA A 648 -0.18 22.89 -27.34
CA ALA A 648 0.67 22.06 -28.20
C ALA A 648 1.38 22.87 -29.29
N THR A 649 0.70 23.86 -29.85
CA THR A 649 1.29 24.80 -30.81
C THR A 649 2.35 25.67 -30.13
N LEU A 650 2.08 26.19 -28.93
CA LEU A 650 3.03 26.99 -28.14
C LEU A 650 4.30 26.21 -27.81
N GLU A 651 4.16 24.94 -27.48
CA GLU A 651 5.28 24.04 -27.13
C GLU A 651 6.03 23.52 -28.37
N GLY A 652 5.63 23.92 -29.58
CA GLY A 652 6.25 23.47 -30.84
C GLY A 652 6.03 21.98 -31.15
N ARG A 653 5.06 21.34 -30.49
CA ARG A 653 4.72 19.92 -30.69
C ARG A 653 3.91 19.68 -31.95
N ILE A 654 3.12 20.67 -32.34
CA ILE A 654 2.40 20.71 -33.62
C ILE A 654 2.66 22.06 -34.28
N ASP A 655 2.73 22.08 -35.60
CA ASP A 655 2.81 23.31 -36.38
C ASP A 655 1.42 23.96 -36.55
N ALA A 656 1.42 25.16 -37.15
CA ALA A 656 0.19 25.92 -37.36
C ALA A 656 -0.81 25.20 -38.28
N ASP A 657 -0.32 24.44 -39.27
CA ASP A 657 -1.16 23.73 -40.24
C ASP A 657 -1.84 22.52 -39.59
N ALA A 658 -1.11 21.71 -38.83
CA ALA A 658 -1.65 20.61 -38.04
C ALA A 658 -2.63 21.11 -36.96
N ALA A 659 -2.33 22.25 -36.33
CA ALA A 659 -3.25 22.89 -35.39
C ALA A 659 -4.54 23.38 -36.09
N GLY A 660 -4.44 23.86 -37.33
CA GLY A 660 -5.59 24.20 -38.17
C GLY A 660 -6.47 22.98 -38.45
N LEU A 661 -5.88 21.90 -38.96
CA LEU A 661 -6.58 20.65 -39.25
C LEU A 661 -7.29 20.06 -38.02
N ARG A 662 -6.64 20.07 -36.85
CA ARG A 662 -7.25 19.60 -35.60
C ARG A 662 -8.43 20.48 -35.16
N ARG A 663 -8.36 21.80 -35.35
CA ARG A 663 -9.49 22.70 -35.06
C ARG A 663 -10.65 22.50 -36.03
N SER A 664 -10.39 22.28 -37.32
CA SER A 664 -11.45 21.96 -38.29
C SER A 664 -12.11 20.61 -37.94
N ALA A 665 -11.33 19.58 -37.60
CA ALA A 665 -11.87 18.29 -37.16
C ALA A 665 -12.70 18.40 -35.86
N LEU A 666 -12.28 19.25 -34.92
CA LEU A 666 -13.04 19.53 -33.70
C LEU A 666 -14.36 20.28 -34.00
N ALA A 667 -14.34 21.22 -34.95
CA ALA A 667 -15.53 21.94 -35.39
C ALA A 667 -16.53 20.99 -36.07
N ASP A 668 -16.06 20.13 -36.96
CA ASP A 668 -16.87 19.10 -37.62
C ASP A 668 -17.51 18.15 -36.60
N ALA A 669 -16.71 17.68 -35.63
CA ALA A 669 -17.19 16.82 -34.55
C ALA A 669 -18.28 17.49 -33.70
N ALA A 670 -18.08 18.77 -33.35
CA ALA A 670 -19.06 19.54 -32.58
C ALA A 670 -20.35 19.78 -33.38
N LEU A 671 -20.26 20.10 -34.68
CA LEU A 671 -21.41 20.29 -35.55
C LEU A 671 -22.18 18.98 -35.76
N ALA A 672 -21.48 17.88 -36.01
CA ALA A 672 -22.08 16.55 -36.15
C ALA A 672 -22.80 16.09 -34.87
N ALA A 673 -22.30 16.48 -33.70
CA ALA A 673 -22.94 16.20 -32.43
C ALA A 673 -24.15 17.10 -32.14
N LEU A 674 -24.09 18.38 -32.52
CA LEU A 674 -25.12 19.37 -32.21
C LEU A 674 -26.32 19.32 -33.17
N LEU A 675 -26.08 19.11 -34.46
CA LEU A 675 -27.12 19.23 -35.49
C LEU A 675 -28.31 18.27 -35.26
N PRO A 676 -28.12 16.98 -34.96
CA PRO A 676 -29.25 16.08 -34.69
C PRO A 676 -30.07 16.52 -33.48
N ALA A 677 -29.40 16.91 -32.38
CA ALA A 677 -30.08 17.32 -31.15
C ALA A 677 -30.89 18.61 -31.33
N VAL A 678 -30.39 19.56 -32.14
CA VAL A 678 -31.10 20.80 -32.46
C VAL A 678 -32.31 20.51 -33.37
N LEU A 679 -32.16 19.65 -34.37
CA LEU A 679 -33.25 19.27 -35.27
C LEU A 679 -34.37 18.54 -34.53
N ASP A 680 -34.02 17.66 -33.59
CA ASP A 680 -35.00 16.94 -32.77
C ASP A 680 -35.78 17.88 -31.84
N ASP A 681 -35.11 18.81 -31.13
CA ASP A 681 -35.79 19.81 -30.29
C ASP A 681 -36.70 20.73 -31.14
N PHE A 682 -36.25 21.12 -32.34
CA PHE A 682 -37.06 21.95 -33.25
C PHE A 682 -38.29 21.19 -33.77
N ALA A 683 -38.12 19.92 -34.13
CA ALA A 683 -39.19 19.05 -34.57
C ALA A 683 -40.24 18.80 -33.46
N GLU A 684 -39.81 18.68 -32.21
CA GLU A 684 -40.71 18.53 -31.06
C GLU A 684 -41.56 19.79 -30.83
N ARG A 685 -40.97 20.99 -30.99
CA ARG A 685 -41.67 22.26 -30.76
C ARG A 685 -42.58 22.69 -31.91
N TYR A 686 -42.17 22.44 -33.15
CA TYR A 686 -42.80 23.03 -34.34
C TYR A 686 -43.28 22.01 -35.38
N GLY A 687 -43.04 20.72 -35.16
CA GLY A 687 -43.34 19.64 -36.10
C GLY A 687 -42.27 19.44 -37.17
N ARG A 688 -42.41 18.37 -37.97
CA ARG A 688 -41.50 18.04 -39.07
C ARG A 688 -42.09 18.48 -40.42
N VAL A 689 -41.26 19.05 -41.29
CA VAL A 689 -41.64 19.35 -42.69
C VAL A 689 -41.45 18.07 -43.53
N PRO A 690 -42.50 17.51 -44.15
CA PRO A 690 -42.37 16.31 -44.96
C PRO A 690 -41.39 16.50 -46.12
N GLY A 691 -40.36 15.65 -46.20
CA GLY A 691 -39.31 15.72 -47.22
C GLY A 691 -38.28 16.84 -47.05
N GLY A 692 -38.34 17.61 -45.95
CA GLY A 692 -37.37 18.65 -45.66
C GLY A 692 -36.08 18.10 -45.05
N GLU A 693 -34.93 18.54 -45.57
CA GLU A 693 -33.61 18.26 -45.02
C GLU A 693 -32.84 19.57 -44.75
N MET A 694 -31.93 19.53 -43.78
CA MET A 694 -31.05 20.66 -43.45
C MET A 694 -29.59 20.25 -43.67
N ALA A 695 -28.88 21.03 -44.48
CA ALA A 695 -27.44 20.90 -44.65
C ALA A 695 -26.74 22.12 -44.04
N VAL A 696 -25.64 21.86 -43.33
CA VAL A 696 -24.73 22.92 -42.87
C VAL A 696 -23.56 22.95 -43.84
N VAL A 697 -23.42 24.05 -44.57
CA VAL A 697 -22.31 24.27 -45.51
C VAL A 697 -21.31 25.22 -44.87
N LEU A 698 -20.09 24.74 -44.65
CA LEU A 698 -18.99 25.55 -44.13
C LEU A 698 -18.46 26.47 -45.24
N LEU A 699 -18.33 27.77 -44.94
CA LEU A 699 -17.76 28.78 -45.84
C LEU A 699 -16.62 29.52 -45.14
N GLY A 700 -15.57 29.91 -45.88
CA GLY A 700 -14.47 30.72 -45.35
C GLY A 700 -13.24 29.89 -44.94
N LYS A 701 -12.65 30.20 -43.77
CA LYS A 701 -11.43 29.56 -43.23
C LYS A 701 -11.71 28.13 -42.71
N ALA A 702 -12.25 27.27 -43.57
CA ALA A 702 -12.49 25.86 -43.28
C ALA A 702 -11.19 25.04 -43.38
#